data_AF-A0AAP0RPR7-F1
#
_entry.id   AF-A0AAP0RPR7-F1
#
_cell.length_a   1.000
_cell.length_b   1.000
_cell.length_c   1.000
_cell.angle_alpha   90.00
_cell.angle_beta   90.00
_cell.angle_gamma   90.00
#
_symmetry.space_group_name_H-M   'P 1'
#
loop_
_entity.id
_entity.type
_entity.pdbx_description
1 polymer ?
#
loop_
_entity_poly.entity_id
_entity_poly.type
_entity_poly.pdbx_seq_one_letter_code
_entity_poly.pdbx_strand_id
1 'polypeptide(L)'
;MEKSCTLLVHFDKGTPALANEIKEALEGNDVDAKVDAMKKAVMLLLNGETIPQLFITIIRYVLPSEDHTIQKLLLLYLEIIDKTDSRGKLLPEMILICQNLRNNLQHPNEYIRGVTLRFLCRLNEAEIVEPLIPSVLANLEHRHPFVRRNAILAVMSIYKLPQGDQLLDNAPELIEKLLTTEQDPSAKRNAFLMLFTCAQDRAVNYLFTHIDRISDWGELLQMVVLELIRKVCRSNKAEKGKYIKIIISLLNVPSMAVIYECAGTLVSLSSAPTAIRAAANTYCQLLLSQSDNNVKLIVLDRLNELKSSHRDIMVDMIMDVLRALSSPNLDIRRKTIDIALELITPRNIDEVVLTLKKEVMKTQSGELEKNGEYRQMLVQAIHSCAIKFPEVASTVVHLLMDFLGDNNVASAIDVVVFVREIIETNPKLRVSIITRLLDTFYQIRAARVCSCALWIIGEYCLSLSEVESGIATIKQCLGDLPFYTATEEGEGQDALKNSQQQVNSITVSSRRPAILADGTYATQSAALETAMSLPAHVQGSLASIGNLRSLILSGDFFLGAVVACTLTKLVLRLEEVQPLKVEVNKANMQALLIMVSMLQLGHSSFLPHPIDNDSYDRIVLCIRLLCNTGDEIRKIWLESCRQSFVKMLADKQLRETEEIKAKAQISRAQPDDLIDFYHLKSRKGMSQLELEDEVQDDLKRATGEFMKDGDDANKLNRILQLTGFSDPVYAEAYVTVHHYDIVLDVTCHQSDQGDPPEFVLGVGNHG
;
A
#
# COMPACT_ATOMS: atom_id res chain seq x y z
N MET A 1 12.77 -10.35 -38.21
CA MET A 1 11.82 -10.42 -37.09
C MET A 1 12.65 -10.56 -35.83
N GLU A 2 12.73 -9.51 -35.03
CA GLU A 2 13.40 -9.55 -33.73
C GLU A 2 12.53 -10.40 -32.78
N LYS A 3 13.08 -11.51 -32.28
CA LYS A 3 12.44 -12.29 -31.22
C LYS A 3 12.81 -11.62 -29.90
N SER A 4 11.82 -11.10 -29.18
CA SER A 4 11.98 -10.54 -27.86
C SER A 4 12.43 -11.61 -26.87
N CYS A 5 13.55 -11.37 -26.18
CA CYS A 5 13.96 -12.18 -25.02
C CYS A 5 13.63 -11.42 -23.73
N THR A 6 12.73 -11.98 -22.93
CA THR A 6 12.25 -11.36 -21.68
C THR A 6 13.17 -11.57 -20.47
N LEU A 7 14.30 -12.29 -20.61
CA LEU A 7 15.23 -12.54 -19.50
C LEU A 7 16.68 -12.62 -19.99
N LEU A 8 17.46 -11.56 -19.77
CA LEU A 8 18.92 -11.60 -19.91
C LEU A 8 19.51 -12.34 -18.70
N VAL A 9 19.83 -13.62 -18.88
CA VAL A 9 20.61 -14.36 -17.88
C VAL A 9 22.07 -13.97 -18.08
N HIS A 10 22.64 -13.26 -17.12
CA HIS A 10 24.06 -12.90 -17.15
C HIS A 10 24.91 -14.17 -17.34
N PHE A 11 25.54 -14.28 -18.51
CA PHE A 11 26.40 -15.39 -18.90
C PHE A 11 27.75 -14.81 -19.30
N ASP A 12 28.78 -15.13 -18.52
CA ASP A 12 30.01 -14.34 -18.48
C ASP A 12 30.93 -14.52 -19.70
N LYS A 13 30.57 -15.31 -20.72
CA LYS A 13 31.42 -15.58 -21.90
C LYS A 13 30.62 -15.95 -23.16
N GLY A 14 30.24 -14.95 -23.96
CA GLY A 14 29.90 -15.15 -25.38
C GLY A 14 31.15 -15.02 -26.24
N THR A 15 31.89 -16.11 -26.49
CA THR A 15 32.96 -16.13 -27.49
C THR A 15 32.77 -17.31 -28.46
N PRO A 16 33.11 -17.15 -29.75
CA PRO A 16 33.01 -18.22 -30.76
C PRO A 16 33.84 -19.48 -30.42
N ALA A 17 34.85 -19.36 -29.56
CA ALA A 17 35.59 -20.50 -29.00
C ALA A 17 34.68 -21.46 -28.20
N LEU A 18 33.67 -20.93 -27.50
CA LEU A 18 32.75 -21.72 -26.69
C LEU A 18 31.86 -22.63 -27.55
N ALA A 19 31.54 -22.24 -28.79
CA ALA A 19 30.73 -23.05 -29.69
C ALA A 19 31.48 -24.32 -30.15
N ASN A 20 32.78 -24.21 -30.37
CA ASN A 20 33.63 -25.35 -30.72
C ASN A 20 33.85 -26.27 -29.50
N GLU A 21 34.06 -25.72 -28.31
CA GLU A 21 34.14 -26.49 -27.07
C GLU A 21 32.84 -27.27 -26.79
N ILE A 22 31.68 -26.62 -26.98
CA ILE A 22 30.38 -27.30 -26.87
C ILE A 22 30.29 -28.42 -27.89
N LYS A 23 30.68 -28.18 -29.15
CA LYS A 23 30.64 -29.19 -30.20
C LYS A 23 31.51 -30.41 -29.84
N GLU A 24 32.76 -30.20 -29.43
CA GLU A 24 33.67 -31.28 -29.04
C GLU A 24 33.14 -32.09 -27.85
N ALA A 25 32.59 -31.40 -26.83
CA ALA A 25 31.98 -32.06 -25.69
C ALA A 25 30.74 -32.90 -26.06
N LEU A 26 29.94 -32.44 -27.04
CA LEU A 26 28.78 -33.19 -27.55
C LEU A 26 29.19 -34.41 -28.40
N GLU A 27 30.31 -34.34 -29.11
CA GLU A 27 30.85 -35.45 -29.92
C GLU A 27 31.52 -36.54 -29.06
N GLY A 28 31.93 -36.21 -27.84
CA GLY A 28 32.49 -37.14 -26.88
C GLY A 28 31.52 -38.25 -26.45
N ASN A 29 32.01 -39.19 -25.63
CA ASN A 29 31.18 -40.27 -25.06
C ASN A 29 30.79 -40.03 -23.59
N ASP A 30 31.33 -38.98 -22.96
CA ASP A 30 31.05 -38.65 -21.57
C ASP A 30 29.67 -37.99 -21.42
N VAL A 31 28.80 -38.61 -20.62
CA VAL A 31 27.41 -38.17 -20.41
C VAL A 31 27.36 -36.87 -19.62
N ASP A 32 28.20 -36.70 -18.61
CA ASP A 32 28.20 -35.49 -17.76
C ASP A 32 28.68 -34.27 -18.57
N ALA A 33 29.75 -34.45 -19.36
CA ALA A 33 30.22 -33.43 -20.30
C ALA A 33 29.14 -33.05 -21.33
N LYS A 34 28.38 -34.02 -21.86
CA LYS A 34 27.26 -33.75 -22.77
C LYS A 34 26.13 -32.96 -22.11
N VAL A 35 25.79 -33.29 -20.87
CA VAL A 35 24.77 -32.58 -20.10
C VAL A 35 25.17 -31.11 -19.92
N ASP A 36 26.42 -30.85 -19.53
CA ASP A 36 26.90 -29.48 -19.34
C ASP A 36 27.04 -28.71 -20.65
N ALA A 37 27.46 -29.38 -21.74
CA ALA A 37 27.47 -28.81 -23.08
C ALA A 37 26.05 -28.44 -23.56
N MET A 38 25.06 -29.30 -23.32
CA MET A 38 23.65 -29.02 -23.65
C MET A 38 23.06 -27.88 -22.82
N LYS A 39 23.39 -27.78 -21.52
CA LYS A 39 23.00 -26.63 -20.69
C LYS A 39 23.56 -25.32 -21.24
N LYS A 40 24.85 -25.29 -21.59
CA LYS A 40 25.49 -24.13 -22.21
C LYS A 40 24.83 -23.76 -23.54
N ALA A 41 24.54 -24.74 -24.39
CA ALA A 41 23.85 -24.50 -25.66
C ALA A 41 22.46 -23.88 -25.48
N VAL A 42 21.66 -24.38 -24.52
CA VAL A 42 20.34 -23.82 -24.19
C VAL A 42 20.46 -22.41 -23.60
N MET A 43 21.45 -22.14 -22.74
CA MET A 43 21.68 -20.80 -22.19
C MET A 43 22.04 -19.78 -23.27
N LEU A 44 22.90 -20.14 -24.22
CA LEU A 44 23.26 -19.27 -25.35
C LEU A 44 22.03 -18.96 -26.22
N LEU A 45 21.20 -19.97 -26.50
CA LEU A 45 19.94 -19.78 -27.22
C LEU A 45 18.95 -18.88 -26.46
N LEU A 46 18.83 -19.04 -25.13
CA LEU A 46 17.99 -18.17 -24.30
C LEU A 46 18.51 -16.73 -24.31
N ASN A 47 19.82 -16.51 -24.42
CA ASN A 47 20.39 -15.17 -24.54
C ASN A 47 20.28 -14.58 -25.97
N GLY A 48 19.62 -15.28 -26.90
CA GLY A 48 19.43 -14.83 -28.28
C GLY A 48 20.59 -15.15 -29.22
N GLU A 49 21.64 -15.84 -28.76
CA GLU A 49 22.76 -16.27 -29.61
C GLU A 49 22.41 -17.57 -30.33
N THR A 50 22.09 -17.48 -31.61
CA THR A 50 21.86 -18.67 -32.44
C THR A 50 23.18 -19.27 -32.92
N ILE A 51 23.37 -20.57 -32.70
CA ILE A 51 24.55 -21.31 -33.16
C ILE A 51 24.10 -22.46 -34.07
N PRO A 52 23.80 -22.20 -35.36
CA PRO A 52 23.25 -23.21 -36.27
C PRO A 52 24.16 -24.43 -36.47
N GLN A 53 25.48 -24.25 -36.36
CA GLN A 53 26.47 -25.33 -36.48
C GLN A 53 26.33 -26.43 -35.42
N LEU A 54 25.73 -26.15 -34.26
CA LEU A 54 25.49 -27.15 -33.23
C LEU A 54 24.30 -28.07 -33.56
N PHE A 55 23.38 -27.63 -34.42
CA PHE A 55 22.14 -28.34 -34.70
C PHE A 55 22.39 -29.75 -35.27
N ILE A 56 23.29 -29.86 -36.26
CA ILE A 56 23.66 -31.16 -36.85
C ILE A 56 24.39 -32.05 -35.83
N THR A 57 25.28 -31.47 -35.03
CA THR A 57 26.00 -32.21 -33.96
C THR A 57 25.02 -32.76 -32.92
N ILE A 58 24.04 -31.96 -32.51
CA ILE A 58 23.00 -32.38 -31.56
C ILE A 58 22.17 -33.53 -32.14
N ILE A 59 21.74 -33.43 -33.40
CA ILE A 59 21.01 -34.53 -34.04
C ILE A 59 21.84 -35.81 -34.10
N ARG A 60 23.13 -35.72 -34.38
CA ARG A 60 23.98 -36.90 -34.55
C ARG A 60 24.37 -37.56 -33.23
N TYR A 61 24.68 -36.77 -32.20
CA TYR A 61 25.33 -37.27 -30.98
C TYR A 61 24.50 -37.14 -29.69
N VAL A 62 23.41 -36.37 -29.73
CA VAL A 62 22.53 -36.12 -28.58
C VAL A 62 21.18 -36.80 -28.77
N LEU A 63 20.57 -36.70 -29.97
CA LEU A 63 19.30 -37.35 -30.30
C LEU A 63 19.26 -38.86 -30.00
N PRO A 64 20.34 -39.65 -30.26
CA PRO A 64 20.35 -41.09 -29.96
C PRO A 64 20.59 -41.44 -28.48
N SER A 65 20.86 -40.45 -27.62
CA SER A 65 21.19 -40.71 -26.21
C SER A 65 19.97 -41.26 -25.44
N GLU A 66 20.17 -42.29 -24.63
CA GLU A 66 19.12 -42.84 -23.75
C GLU A 66 19.03 -42.11 -22.39
N ASP A 67 19.96 -41.18 -22.10
CA ASP A 67 19.98 -40.47 -20.83
C ASP A 67 18.78 -39.51 -20.68
N HIS A 68 18.10 -39.61 -19.55
CA HIS A 68 16.87 -38.83 -19.29
C HIS A 68 17.13 -37.32 -19.19
N THR A 69 18.30 -36.92 -18.67
CA THR A 69 18.67 -35.51 -18.52
C THR A 69 18.98 -34.90 -19.88
N ILE A 70 19.74 -35.62 -20.69
CA ILE A 70 20.06 -35.23 -22.07
C ILE A 70 18.77 -35.11 -22.90
N GLN A 71 17.87 -36.10 -22.85
CA GLN A 71 16.59 -36.05 -23.55
C GLN A 71 15.75 -34.83 -23.14
N LYS A 72 15.71 -34.49 -21.84
CA LYS A 72 15.01 -33.29 -21.38
C LYS A 72 15.63 -32.00 -21.91
N LEU A 73 16.96 -31.88 -21.87
CA LEU A 73 17.67 -30.71 -22.39
C LEU A 73 17.53 -30.59 -23.91
N LEU A 74 17.50 -31.72 -24.61
CA LEU A 74 17.22 -31.78 -26.04
C LEU A 74 15.83 -31.21 -26.36
N LEU A 75 14.79 -31.62 -25.63
CA LEU A 75 13.43 -31.07 -25.85
C LEU A 75 13.36 -29.55 -25.59
N LEU A 76 14.07 -29.04 -24.58
CA LEU A 76 14.18 -27.60 -24.33
C LEU A 76 14.91 -26.87 -25.47
N TYR A 77 16.01 -27.45 -25.94
CA TYR A 77 16.73 -26.93 -27.11
C TYR A 77 15.80 -26.90 -28.34
N LEU A 78 15.08 -27.99 -28.59
CA LEU A 78 14.13 -28.11 -29.70
C LEU A 78 12.95 -27.13 -29.58
N GLU A 79 12.57 -26.69 -28.37
CA GLU A 79 11.50 -25.70 -28.19
C GLU A 79 11.91 -24.33 -28.73
N ILE A 80 13.18 -23.96 -28.55
CA ILE A 80 13.70 -22.61 -28.83
C ILE A 80 14.13 -22.44 -30.29
N ILE A 81 14.70 -23.49 -30.92
CA ILE A 81 15.22 -23.37 -32.29
C ILE A 81 14.12 -23.13 -33.34
N ASP A 82 14.51 -22.45 -34.42
CA ASP A 82 13.71 -22.37 -35.64
C ASP A 82 13.65 -23.72 -36.35
N LYS A 83 12.43 -24.18 -36.62
CA LYS A 83 12.15 -25.48 -37.28
C LYS A 83 11.98 -25.36 -38.78
N THR A 84 11.87 -24.12 -39.26
CA THR A 84 11.70 -23.77 -40.67
C THR A 84 12.89 -22.99 -41.17
N ASP A 85 13.22 -23.18 -42.44
CA ASP A 85 14.19 -22.34 -43.15
C ASP A 85 13.62 -20.91 -43.36
N SER A 86 14.46 -19.99 -43.82
CA SER A 86 14.18 -18.61 -44.24
C SER A 86 12.97 -18.44 -45.18
N ARG A 87 12.56 -19.52 -45.87
CA ARG A 87 11.40 -19.57 -46.77
C ARG A 87 10.13 -20.13 -46.13
N GLY A 88 10.15 -20.43 -44.83
CA GLY A 88 9.03 -21.04 -44.10
C GLY A 88 8.83 -22.54 -44.35
N LYS A 89 9.77 -23.20 -45.03
CA LYS A 89 9.72 -24.66 -45.28
C LYS A 89 10.38 -25.42 -44.12
N LEU A 90 9.79 -26.54 -43.71
CA LEU A 90 10.35 -27.42 -42.67
C LEU A 90 11.76 -27.89 -43.00
N LEU A 91 12.67 -27.85 -42.02
CA LEU A 91 14.03 -28.37 -42.17
C LEU A 91 14.00 -29.91 -42.36
N PRO A 92 14.76 -30.48 -43.32
CA PRO A 92 14.79 -31.95 -43.55
C PRO A 92 15.13 -32.76 -42.30
N GLU A 93 15.98 -32.20 -41.45
CA GLU A 93 16.40 -32.74 -40.16
C GLU A 93 15.23 -32.98 -39.19
N MET A 94 14.13 -32.23 -39.33
CA MET A 94 12.92 -32.41 -38.51
C MET A 94 12.32 -33.80 -38.67
N ILE A 95 12.56 -34.49 -39.79
CA ILE A 95 12.08 -35.87 -40.00
C ILE A 95 12.70 -36.82 -38.95
N LEU A 96 13.99 -36.66 -38.65
CA LEU A 96 14.66 -37.48 -37.62
C LEU A 96 14.14 -37.17 -36.23
N ILE A 97 13.88 -35.89 -35.96
CA ILE A 97 13.27 -35.44 -34.70
C ILE A 97 11.85 -36.00 -34.57
N CYS A 98 11.04 -35.98 -35.62
CA CYS A 98 9.71 -36.60 -35.63
C CYS A 98 9.78 -38.08 -35.27
N GLN A 99 10.72 -38.83 -35.86
CA GLN A 99 10.89 -40.24 -35.54
C GLN A 99 11.31 -40.46 -34.08
N ASN A 100 12.23 -39.64 -33.56
CA ASN A 100 12.64 -39.70 -32.16
C ASN A 100 11.47 -39.36 -31.21
N LEU A 101 10.71 -38.31 -31.49
CA LEU A 101 9.52 -37.93 -30.71
C LEU A 101 8.50 -39.06 -30.71
N ARG A 102 8.25 -39.70 -31.86
CA ARG A 102 7.36 -40.87 -31.97
C ARG A 102 7.84 -42.01 -31.07
N ASN A 103 9.14 -42.31 -31.08
CA ASN A 103 9.73 -43.34 -30.22
C ASN A 103 9.58 -42.97 -28.73
N ASN A 104 9.82 -41.71 -28.38
CA ASN A 104 9.68 -41.20 -27.01
C ASN A 104 8.24 -41.30 -26.50
N LEU A 105 7.24 -41.06 -27.36
CA LEU A 105 5.82 -41.25 -27.04
C LEU A 105 5.43 -42.72 -26.81
N GLN A 106 6.24 -43.66 -27.30
CA GLN A 106 6.07 -45.11 -27.15
C GLN A 106 7.07 -45.72 -26.15
N HIS A 107 7.91 -44.91 -25.53
CA HIS A 107 8.98 -45.35 -24.64
C HIS A 107 8.42 -46.01 -23.35
N PRO A 108 9.02 -47.07 -22.79
CA PRO A 108 8.50 -47.70 -21.58
C PRO A 108 8.44 -46.78 -20.36
N ASN A 109 9.35 -45.80 -20.27
CA ASN A 109 9.38 -44.80 -19.19
C ASN A 109 8.27 -43.74 -19.33
N GLU A 110 7.39 -43.66 -18.33
CA GLU A 110 6.28 -42.71 -18.27
C GLU A 110 6.74 -41.24 -18.21
N TYR A 111 7.90 -40.97 -17.62
CA TYR A 111 8.46 -39.62 -17.55
C TYR A 111 8.83 -39.09 -18.94
N ILE A 112 9.53 -39.89 -19.75
CA ILE A 112 9.91 -39.53 -21.13
C ILE A 112 8.66 -39.25 -21.96
N ARG A 113 7.64 -40.12 -21.88
CA ARG A 113 6.35 -39.90 -22.55
C ARG A 113 5.73 -38.57 -22.14
N GLY A 114 5.62 -38.30 -20.84
CA GLY A 114 4.93 -37.11 -20.35
C GLY A 114 5.67 -35.80 -20.64
N VAL A 115 7.01 -35.77 -20.58
CA VAL A 115 7.79 -34.59 -20.97
C VAL A 115 7.70 -34.36 -22.47
N THR A 116 7.73 -35.43 -23.28
CA THR A 116 7.56 -35.33 -24.74
C THR A 116 6.17 -34.79 -25.08
N LEU A 117 5.11 -35.31 -24.46
CA LEU A 117 3.73 -34.80 -24.64
C LEU A 117 3.60 -33.32 -24.26
N ARG A 118 4.30 -32.88 -23.20
CA ARG A 118 4.34 -31.47 -22.82
C ARG A 118 5.07 -30.61 -23.85
N PHE A 119 6.17 -31.12 -24.39
CA PHE A 119 6.89 -30.46 -25.48
C PHE A 119 6.01 -30.29 -26.73
N LEU A 120 5.19 -31.29 -27.08
CA LEU A 120 4.25 -31.18 -28.21
C LEU A 120 3.24 -30.05 -28.04
N CYS A 121 2.92 -29.64 -26.81
CA CYS A 121 2.03 -28.50 -26.56
C CYS A 121 2.61 -27.15 -27.01
N ARG A 122 3.91 -27.11 -27.33
CA ARG A 122 4.67 -25.92 -27.74
C ARG A 122 5.05 -25.92 -29.22
N LEU A 123 4.70 -26.99 -29.95
CA LEU A 123 4.94 -27.11 -31.39
C LEU A 123 3.79 -26.48 -32.17
N ASN A 124 4.12 -25.70 -33.20
CA ASN A 124 3.14 -25.03 -34.05
C ASN A 124 3.08 -25.61 -35.47
N GLU A 125 4.09 -26.41 -35.84
CA GLU A 125 4.26 -26.92 -37.19
C GLU A 125 3.41 -28.19 -37.40
N ALA A 126 2.30 -28.06 -38.12
CA ALA A 126 1.38 -29.16 -38.40
C ALA A 126 2.07 -30.38 -39.05
N GLU A 127 3.04 -30.15 -39.96
CA GLU A 127 3.81 -31.21 -40.62
C GLU A 127 4.61 -32.10 -39.65
N ILE A 128 5.05 -31.56 -38.51
CA ILE A 128 5.75 -32.31 -37.45
C ILE A 128 4.74 -33.08 -36.59
N VAL A 129 3.59 -32.46 -36.32
CA VAL A 129 2.59 -32.94 -35.37
C VAL A 129 1.72 -34.05 -35.95
N GLU A 130 1.31 -33.93 -37.22
CA GLU A 130 0.40 -34.88 -37.89
C GLU A 130 0.89 -36.34 -37.80
N PRO A 131 2.17 -36.66 -38.07
CA PRO A 131 2.69 -38.03 -37.94
C PRO A 131 2.73 -38.56 -36.50
N LEU A 132 2.58 -37.70 -35.49
CA LEU A 132 2.64 -38.05 -34.06
C LEU A 132 1.26 -38.29 -33.45
N ILE A 133 0.19 -37.81 -34.11
CA ILE A 133 -1.20 -37.89 -33.62
C ILE A 133 -1.58 -39.30 -33.14
N PRO A 134 -1.34 -40.40 -33.89
CA PRO A 134 -1.73 -41.74 -33.44
C PRO A 134 -1.07 -42.14 -32.11
N SER A 135 0.21 -41.79 -31.92
CA SER A 135 0.94 -42.05 -30.69
C SER A 135 0.46 -41.16 -29.54
N VAL A 136 0.05 -39.92 -29.81
CA VAL A 136 -0.55 -39.04 -28.80
C VAL A 136 -1.89 -39.60 -28.32
N LEU A 137 -2.75 -40.03 -29.24
CA LEU A 137 -4.06 -40.60 -28.90
C LEU A 137 -3.93 -41.91 -28.12
N ALA A 138 -2.99 -42.79 -28.46
CA ALA A 138 -2.72 -44.01 -27.70
C ALA A 138 -2.32 -43.74 -26.24
N ASN A 139 -1.73 -42.57 -25.95
CA ASN A 139 -1.35 -42.19 -24.59
C ASN A 139 -2.53 -41.71 -23.73
N LEU A 140 -3.73 -41.49 -24.30
CA LEU A 140 -4.96 -41.19 -23.55
C LEU A 140 -5.43 -42.39 -22.71
N GLU A 141 -5.17 -43.62 -23.16
CA GLU A 141 -5.55 -44.85 -22.47
C GLU A 141 -4.42 -45.41 -21.59
N HIS A 142 -3.32 -44.67 -21.43
CA HIS A 142 -2.16 -45.14 -20.69
C HIS A 142 -2.49 -45.37 -19.20
N ARG A 143 -1.94 -46.44 -18.60
CA ARG A 143 -2.19 -46.81 -17.19
C ARG A 143 -1.91 -45.70 -16.17
N HIS A 144 -0.90 -44.88 -16.45
CA HIS A 144 -0.38 -43.88 -15.51
C HIS A 144 -1.03 -42.49 -15.74
N PRO A 145 -1.64 -41.86 -14.70
CA PRO A 145 -2.33 -40.56 -14.83
C PRO A 145 -1.44 -39.42 -15.33
N PHE A 146 -0.16 -39.39 -14.92
CA PHE A 146 0.82 -38.43 -15.42
C PHE A 146 0.92 -38.39 -16.96
N VAL A 147 0.81 -39.54 -17.63
CA VAL A 147 0.86 -39.59 -19.09
C VAL A 147 -0.45 -39.08 -19.66
N ARG A 148 -1.59 -39.60 -19.18
CA ARG A 148 -2.93 -39.19 -19.64
C ARG A 148 -3.15 -37.68 -19.51
N ARG A 149 -2.81 -37.07 -18.37
CA ARG A 149 -3.00 -35.61 -18.17
C ARG A 149 -2.20 -34.75 -19.15
N ASN A 150 -1.00 -35.18 -19.54
CA ASN A 150 -0.18 -34.47 -20.53
C ASN A 150 -0.65 -34.80 -21.96
N ALA A 151 -1.14 -36.02 -22.20
CA ALA A 151 -1.74 -36.41 -23.48
C ALA A 151 -2.97 -35.56 -23.80
N ILE A 152 -3.84 -35.32 -22.81
CA ILE A 152 -5.00 -34.44 -22.96
C ILE A 152 -4.58 -33.00 -23.31
N LEU A 153 -3.53 -32.46 -22.66
CA LEU A 153 -3.01 -31.13 -23.00
C LEU A 153 -2.39 -31.08 -24.40
N ALA A 154 -1.71 -32.15 -24.82
CA ALA A 154 -1.18 -32.27 -26.17
C ALA A 154 -2.33 -32.27 -27.19
N VAL A 155 -3.36 -33.09 -26.99
CA VAL A 155 -4.56 -33.11 -27.85
C VAL A 155 -5.22 -31.74 -27.91
N MET A 156 -5.38 -31.07 -26.77
CA MET A 156 -5.93 -29.71 -26.70
C MET A 156 -5.10 -28.71 -27.51
N SER A 157 -3.77 -28.80 -27.43
CA SER A 157 -2.85 -27.90 -28.14
C SER A 157 -2.87 -28.16 -29.65
N ILE A 158 -2.89 -29.44 -30.07
CA ILE A 158 -2.98 -29.84 -31.48
C ILE A 158 -4.29 -29.36 -32.08
N TYR A 159 -5.42 -29.54 -31.37
CA TYR A 159 -6.73 -29.09 -31.86
C TYR A 159 -6.83 -27.56 -32.01
N LYS A 160 -6.03 -26.80 -31.25
CA LYS A 160 -5.95 -25.34 -31.34
C LYS A 160 -5.07 -24.82 -32.47
N LEU A 161 -4.28 -25.68 -33.12
CA LEU A 161 -3.46 -25.26 -34.25
C LEU A 161 -4.34 -24.79 -35.42
N PRO A 162 -3.82 -23.96 -36.33
CA PRO A 162 -4.50 -23.66 -37.59
C PRO A 162 -4.81 -24.98 -38.32
N GLN A 163 -6.07 -25.22 -38.69
CA GLN A 163 -6.57 -26.49 -39.27
C GLN A 163 -6.47 -27.72 -38.34
N GLY A 164 -6.26 -27.50 -37.04
CA GLY A 164 -6.20 -28.56 -36.02
C GLY A 164 -7.53 -29.29 -35.81
N ASP A 165 -8.65 -28.64 -36.12
CA ASP A 165 -9.97 -29.24 -36.18
C ASP A 165 -10.03 -30.34 -37.23
N GLN A 166 -9.55 -30.07 -38.46
CA GLN A 166 -9.49 -31.05 -39.56
C GLN A 166 -8.51 -32.19 -39.30
N LEU A 167 -7.42 -31.93 -38.57
CA LEU A 167 -6.45 -32.95 -38.18
C LEU A 167 -7.00 -33.92 -37.12
N LEU A 168 -7.94 -33.45 -36.29
CA LEU A 168 -8.44 -34.15 -35.10
C LEU A 168 -9.95 -33.95 -34.90
N ASP A 169 -10.76 -34.23 -35.92
CA ASP A 169 -12.22 -33.99 -35.92
C ASP A 169 -12.93 -34.56 -34.67
N ASN A 170 -12.57 -35.77 -34.27
CA ASN A 170 -13.24 -36.50 -33.17
C ASN A 170 -12.66 -36.20 -31.79
N ALA A 171 -11.71 -35.26 -31.66
CA ALA A 171 -11.02 -35.03 -30.38
C ALA A 171 -11.96 -34.58 -29.23
N PRO A 172 -12.93 -33.67 -29.42
CA PRO A 172 -13.88 -33.32 -28.36
C PRO A 172 -14.69 -34.53 -27.86
N GLU A 173 -15.10 -35.43 -28.76
CA GLU A 173 -15.87 -36.63 -28.41
C GLU A 173 -15.07 -37.64 -27.60
N LEU A 174 -13.80 -37.84 -27.99
CA LEU A 174 -12.88 -38.73 -27.29
C LEU A 174 -12.62 -38.24 -25.86
N ILE A 175 -12.43 -36.92 -25.69
CA ILE A 175 -12.15 -36.33 -24.39
C ILE A 175 -13.38 -36.30 -23.48
N GLU A 176 -14.58 -36.12 -24.04
CA GLU A 176 -15.83 -36.25 -23.28
C GLU A 176 -16.04 -37.68 -22.74
N LYS A 177 -15.78 -38.70 -23.56
CA LYS A 177 -15.80 -40.10 -23.12
C LYS A 177 -14.76 -40.35 -22.03
N LEU A 178 -13.53 -39.87 -22.23
CA LEU A 178 -12.45 -40.02 -21.27
C LEU A 178 -12.78 -39.33 -19.93
N LEU A 179 -13.35 -38.12 -19.97
CA LEU A 179 -13.74 -37.37 -18.78
C LEU A 179 -14.73 -38.14 -17.89
N THR A 180 -15.62 -38.92 -18.50
CA THR A 180 -16.60 -39.76 -17.79
C THR A 180 -15.95 -40.94 -17.06
N THR A 181 -14.92 -41.54 -17.66
CA THR A 181 -14.24 -42.72 -17.10
C THR A 181 -13.06 -42.40 -16.18
N GLU A 182 -12.41 -41.26 -16.41
CA GLU A 182 -11.21 -40.85 -15.69
C GLU A 182 -11.50 -40.74 -14.19
N GLN A 183 -10.50 -40.97 -13.34
CA GLN A 183 -10.62 -40.85 -11.88
C GLN A 183 -9.61 -39.86 -11.30
N ASP A 184 -8.48 -39.66 -11.97
CA ASP A 184 -7.45 -38.73 -11.52
C ASP A 184 -7.92 -37.26 -11.61
N PRO A 185 -7.87 -36.48 -10.51
CA PRO A 185 -8.34 -35.09 -10.51
C PRO A 185 -7.61 -34.17 -11.50
N SER A 186 -6.31 -34.39 -11.71
CA SER A 186 -5.49 -33.56 -12.61
C SER A 186 -5.83 -33.84 -14.08
N ALA A 187 -6.00 -35.12 -14.44
CA ALA A 187 -6.45 -35.52 -15.77
C ALA A 187 -7.89 -35.06 -16.05
N LYS A 188 -8.82 -35.23 -15.10
CA LYS A 188 -10.20 -34.69 -15.22
C LYS A 188 -10.22 -33.19 -15.47
N ARG A 189 -9.44 -32.43 -14.69
CA ARG A 189 -9.32 -30.97 -14.86
C ARG A 189 -8.85 -30.60 -16.27
N ASN A 190 -7.84 -31.29 -16.80
CA ASN A 190 -7.34 -31.00 -18.14
C ASN A 190 -8.33 -31.41 -19.24
N ALA A 191 -9.05 -32.53 -19.06
CA ALA A 191 -10.09 -32.95 -20.00
C ALA A 191 -11.24 -31.94 -20.04
N PHE A 192 -11.72 -31.51 -18.88
CA PHE A 192 -12.74 -30.47 -18.80
C PHE A 192 -12.25 -29.12 -19.36
N LEU A 193 -11.01 -28.72 -19.10
CA LEU A 193 -10.40 -27.51 -19.67
C LEU A 193 -10.35 -27.55 -21.20
N MET A 194 -10.03 -28.71 -21.78
CA MET A 194 -10.05 -28.88 -23.24
C MET A 194 -11.46 -28.72 -23.78
N LEU A 195 -12.46 -29.38 -23.18
CA LEU A 195 -13.86 -29.22 -23.61
C LEU A 195 -14.32 -27.77 -23.46
N PHE A 196 -14.04 -27.12 -22.33
CA PHE A 196 -14.36 -25.71 -22.11
C PHE A 196 -13.79 -24.82 -23.22
N THR A 197 -12.55 -25.07 -23.63
CA THR A 197 -11.87 -24.20 -24.59
C THR A 197 -12.24 -24.48 -26.04
N CYS A 198 -12.37 -25.76 -26.40
CA CYS A 198 -12.51 -26.21 -27.79
C CYS A 198 -13.95 -26.60 -28.17
N ALA A 199 -14.80 -26.95 -27.20
CA ALA A 199 -16.18 -27.42 -27.41
C ALA A 199 -17.09 -27.03 -26.23
N GLN A 200 -17.32 -25.72 -26.06
CA GLN A 200 -17.98 -25.14 -24.88
C GLN A 200 -19.34 -25.77 -24.57
N ASP A 201 -20.15 -26.10 -25.58
CA ASP A 201 -21.47 -26.73 -25.37
C ASP A 201 -21.37 -28.10 -24.68
N ARG A 202 -20.36 -28.91 -25.04
CA ARG A 202 -20.12 -30.21 -24.40
C ARG A 202 -19.69 -30.05 -22.94
N ALA A 203 -18.85 -29.05 -22.64
CA ALA A 203 -18.45 -28.74 -21.27
C ALA A 203 -19.65 -28.30 -20.40
N VAL A 204 -20.55 -27.48 -20.97
CA VAL A 204 -21.78 -27.05 -20.30
C VAL A 204 -22.72 -28.24 -20.05
N ASN A 205 -22.91 -29.12 -21.03
CA ASN A 205 -23.70 -30.34 -20.85
C ASN A 205 -23.12 -31.25 -19.77
N TYR A 206 -21.79 -31.44 -19.75
CA TYR A 206 -21.12 -32.21 -18.70
C TYR A 206 -21.31 -31.59 -17.31
N LEU A 207 -21.23 -30.25 -17.19
CA LEU A 207 -21.47 -29.53 -15.95
C LEU A 207 -22.90 -29.75 -15.43
N PHE A 208 -23.91 -29.58 -16.28
CA PHE A 208 -25.31 -29.71 -15.87
C PHE A 208 -25.73 -31.14 -15.56
N THR A 209 -25.14 -32.14 -16.22
CA THR A 209 -25.40 -33.56 -15.91
C THR A 209 -24.87 -33.98 -14.53
N HIS A 210 -23.88 -33.24 -13.97
CA HIS A 210 -23.24 -33.56 -12.71
C HIS A 210 -23.38 -32.46 -11.65
N ILE A 211 -24.38 -31.58 -11.78
CA ILE A 211 -24.53 -30.38 -10.96
C ILE A 211 -24.55 -30.67 -9.45
N ASP A 212 -25.17 -31.78 -9.03
CA ASP A 212 -25.32 -32.14 -7.62
C ASP A 212 -24.00 -32.59 -6.96
N ARG A 213 -22.99 -32.98 -7.74
CA ARG A 213 -21.70 -33.48 -7.25
C ARG A 213 -20.56 -32.47 -7.38
N ILE A 214 -20.83 -31.25 -7.83
CA ILE A 214 -19.79 -30.23 -8.06
C ILE A 214 -19.00 -29.93 -6.77
N SER A 215 -19.68 -29.91 -5.62
CA SER A 215 -19.03 -29.65 -4.33
C SER A 215 -18.02 -30.73 -3.92
N ASP A 216 -18.16 -31.95 -4.45
CA ASP A 216 -17.25 -33.08 -4.20
C ASP A 216 -16.06 -33.09 -5.17
N TRP A 217 -16.07 -32.24 -6.19
CA TRP A 217 -14.98 -32.17 -7.17
C TRP A 217 -13.72 -31.57 -6.56
N GLY A 218 -12.56 -31.96 -7.10
CA GLY A 218 -11.29 -31.37 -6.69
C GLY A 218 -11.26 -29.87 -6.98
N GLU A 219 -10.61 -29.10 -6.08
CA GLU A 219 -10.47 -27.64 -6.15
C GLU A 219 -10.07 -27.13 -7.54
N LEU A 220 -9.05 -27.75 -8.16
CA LEU A 220 -8.57 -27.32 -9.49
C LEU A 220 -9.64 -27.44 -10.59
N LEU A 221 -10.55 -28.42 -10.49
CA LEU A 221 -11.65 -28.56 -11.44
C LEU A 221 -12.75 -27.54 -11.16
N GLN A 222 -13.08 -27.28 -9.88
CA GLN A 222 -14.04 -26.25 -9.48
C GLN A 222 -13.60 -24.85 -9.97
N MET A 223 -12.30 -24.54 -9.93
CA MET A 223 -11.77 -23.28 -10.47
C MET A 223 -12.00 -23.14 -11.99
N VAL A 224 -11.76 -24.19 -12.77
CA VAL A 224 -12.03 -24.18 -14.22
C VAL A 224 -13.54 -24.09 -14.50
N VAL A 225 -14.38 -24.67 -13.66
CA VAL A 225 -15.83 -24.51 -13.75
C VAL A 225 -16.24 -23.05 -13.54
N LEU A 226 -15.65 -22.34 -12.57
CA LEU A 226 -15.92 -20.90 -12.36
C LEU A 226 -15.48 -20.05 -13.56
N GLU A 227 -14.35 -20.36 -14.20
CA GLU A 227 -13.93 -19.74 -15.45
C GLU A 227 -14.93 -19.99 -16.59
N LEU A 228 -15.40 -21.23 -16.76
CA LEU A 228 -16.45 -21.58 -17.72
C LEU A 228 -17.72 -20.76 -17.46
N ILE A 229 -18.19 -20.72 -16.21
CA ILE A 229 -19.40 -19.99 -15.81
C ILE A 229 -19.28 -18.51 -16.18
N ARG A 230 -18.14 -17.86 -15.90
CA ARG A 230 -17.91 -16.47 -16.29
C ARG A 230 -18.00 -16.28 -17.80
N LYS A 231 -17.35 -17.14 -18.59
CA LYS A 231 -17.37 -17.06 -20.06
C LYS A 231 -18.77 -17.28 -20.65
N VAL A 232 -19.50 -18.28 -20.15
CA VAL A 232 -20.86 -18.59 -20.62
C VAL A 232 -21.84 -17.48 -20.25
N CYS A 233 -21.81 -16.98 -19.01
CA CYS A 233 -22.70 -15.91 -18.56
C CYS A 233 -22.48 -14.59 -19.29
N ARG A 234 -21.26 -14.32 -19.76
CA ARG A 234 -20.95 -13.18 -20.64
C ARG A 234 -21.58 -13.36 -22.02
N SER A 235 -21.52 -14.56 -22.57
CA SER A 235 -22.03 -14.87 -23.92
C SER A 235 -23.56 -15.02 -23.96
N ASN A 236 -24.17 -15.58 -22.92
CA ASN A 236 -25.60 -15.87 -22.85
C ASN A 236 -26.23 -15.38 -21.54
N LYS A 237 -26.71 -14.12 -21.55
CA LYS A 237 -27.26 -13.45 -20.35
C LYS A 237 -28.56 -14.08 -19.82
N ALA A 238 -29.32 -14.79 -20.66
CA ALA A 238 -30.62 -15.36 -20.28
C ALA A 238 -30.51 -16.50 -19.26
N GLU A 239 -29.38 -17.22 -19.23
CA GLU A 239 -29.20 -18.40 -18.38
C GLU A 239 -28.46 -18.12 -17.06
N LYS A 240 -28.09 -16.86 -16.78
CA LYS A 240 -27.35 -16.43 -15.57
C LYS A 240 -27.92 -17.02 -14.27
N GLY A 241 -29.25 -17.09 -14.14
CA GLY A 241 -29.92 -17.58 -12.94
C GLY A 241 -29.60 -19.03 -12.58
N LYS A 242 -29.37 -19.91 -13.56
CA LYS A 242 -28.99 -21.31 -13.32
C LYS A 242 -27.57 -21.40 -12.74
N TYR A 243 -26.64 -20.62 -13.30
CA TYR A 243 -25.25 -20.60 -12.89
C TYR A 243 -25.01 -19.92 -11.54
N ILE A 244 -25.78 -18.88 -11.19
CA ILE A 244 -25.71 -18.25 -9.88
C ILE A 244 -26.01 -19.25 -8.75
N LYS A 245 -26.96 -20.18 -8.96
CA LYS A 245 -27.24 -21.25 -7.99
C LYS A 245 -26.03 -22.16 -7.77
N ILE A 246 -25.29 -22.48 -8.83
CA ILE A 246 -24.05 -23.27 -8.75
C ILE A 246 -22.99 -22.52 -7.93
N ILE A 247 -22.78 -21.24 -8.21
CA ILE A 247 -21.81 -20.40 -7.47
C ILE A 247 -22.17 -20.33 -5.99
N ILE A 248 -23.46 -20.15 -5.65
CA ILE A 248 -23.92 -20.13 -4.25
C ILE A 248 -23.68 -21.48 -3.56
N SER A 249 -23.84 -22.60 -4.27
CA SER A 249 -23.49 -23.92 -3.73
C SER A 249 -22.00 -24.04 -3.44
N LEU A 250 -21.15 -23.53 -4.35
CA LEU A 250 -19.70 -23.55 -4.21
C LEU A 250 -19.16 -22.65 -3.09
N LEU A 251 -19.91 -21.61 -2.67
CA LEU A 251 -19.56 -20.78 -1.51
C LEU A 251 -19.51 -21.55 -0.18
N ASN A 252 -20.11 -22.76 -0.11
CA ASN A 252 -20.13 -23.59 1.10
C ASN A 252 -19.06 -24.70 1.08
N VAL A 253 -18.20 -24.75 0.07
CA VAL A 253 -17.11 -25.74 -0.04
C VAL A 253 -15.97 -25.37 0.91
N PRO A 254 -15.22 -26.31 1.50
CA PRO A 254 -14.13 -25.99 2.44
C PRO A 254 -12.91 -25.29 1.81
N SER A 255 -12.77 -25.26 0.48
CA SER A 255 -11.62 -24.66 -0.18
C SER A 255 -11.71 -23.13 -0.21
N MET A 256 -10.77 -22.48 0.45
CA MET A 256 -10.73 -21.02 0.61
C MET A 256 -10.49 -20.30 -0.72
N ALA A 257 -9.68 -20.89 -1.61
CA ALA A 257 -9.42 -20.32 -2.94
C ALA A 257 -10.68 -20.34 -3.81
N VAL A 258 -11.44 -21.45 -3.77
CA VAL A 258 -12.71 -21.59 -4.48
C VAL A 258 -13.75 -20.62 -3.93
N ILE A 259 -13.88 -20.53 -2.61
CA ILE A 259 -14.82 -19.62 -1.96
C ILE A 259 -14.50 -18.15 -2.33
N TYR A 260 -13.23 -17.75 -2.31
CA TYR A 260 -12.78 -16.42 -2.70
C TYR A 260 -13.12 -16.10 -4.16
N GLU A 261 -12.81 -17.01 -5.07
CA GLU A 261 -13.10 -16.84 -6.51
C GLU A 261 -14.61 -16.87 -6.80
N CYS A 262 -15.38 -17.68 -6.05
CA CYS A 262 -16.83 -17.69 -6.10
C CYS A 262 -17.43 -16.35 -5.70
N ALA A 263 -16.95 -15.74 -4.61
CA ALA A 263 -17.42 -14.42 -4.17
C ALA A 263 -17.13 -13.35 -5.24
N GLY A 264 -15.93 -13.35 -5.84
CA GLY A 264 -15.58 -12.42 -6.92
C GLY A 264 -16.40 -12.64 -8.19
N THR A 265 -16.62 -13.92 -8.53
CA THR A 265 -17.47 -14.30 -9.67
C THR A 265 -18.93 -13.91 -9.41
N LEU A 266 -19.43 -14.04 -8.18
CA LEU A 266 -20.79 -13.67 -7.83
C LEU A 266 -21.02 -12.16 -7.93
N VAL A 267 -20.08 -11.35 -7.46
CA VAL A 267 -20.12 -9.88 -7.55
C VAL A 267 -20.05 -9.41 -9.00
N SER A 268 -19.19 -10.03 -9.82
CA SER A 268 -19.05 -9.66 -11.23
C SER A 268 -20.29 -10.00 -12.07
N LEU A 269 -21.00 -11.09 -11.75
CA LEU A 269 -22.15 -11.56 -12.54
C LEU A 269 -23.52 -11.04 -12.07
N SER A 270 -23.63 -10.58 -10.82
CA SER A 270 -24.91 -10.21 -10.21
C SER A 270 -24.80 -8.99 -9.30
N SER A 271 -25.61 -7.97 -9.57
CA SER A 271 -25.82 -6.80 -8.68
C SER A 271 -26.99 -6.96 -7.70
N ALA A 272 -27.60 -8.15 -7.63
CA ALA A 272 -28.69 -8.42 -6.68
C ALA A 272 -28.19 -8.30 -5.22
N PRO A 273 -28.90 -7.58 -4.33
CA PRO A 273 -28.44 -7.38 -2.96
C PRO A 273 -28.20 -8.66 -2.16
N THR A 274 -28.96 -9.73 -2.45
CA THR A 274 -28.78 -11.04 -1.82
C THR A 274 -27.46 -11.69 -2.20
N ALA A 275 -27.06 -11.58 -3.47
CA ALA A 275 -25.80 -12.12 -4.00
C ALA A 275 -24.60 -11.34 -3.46
N ILE A 276 -24.68 -10.00 -3.49
CA ILE A 276 -23.61 -9.14 -2.96
C ILE A 276 -23.43 -9.34 -1.46
N ARG A 277 -24.52 -9.47 -0.69
CA ARG A 277 -24.45 -9.77 0.75
C ARG A 277 -23.79 -11.11 1.03
N ALA A 278 -24.10 -12.14 0.22
CA ALA A 278 -23.46 -13.44 0.34
C ALA A 278 -21.94 -13.34 0.12
N ALA A 279 -21.51 -12.65 -0.94
CA ALA A 279 -20.09 -12.43 -1.23
C ALA A 279 -19.38 -11.60 -0.13
N ALA A 280 -20.02 -10.55 0.37
CA ALA A 280 -19.46 -9.74 1.47
C ALA A 280 -19.28 -10.55 2.75
N ASN A 281 -20.28 -11.37 3.13
CA ASN A 281 -20.18 -12.27 4.28
C ASN A 281 -19.03 -13.27 4.10
N THR A 282 -18.90 -13.84 2.90
CA THR A 282 -17.78 -14.72 2.56
C THR A 282 -16.42 -14.04 2.73
N TYR A 283 -16.25 -12.81 2.22
CA TYR A 283 -15.01 -12.06 2.41
C TYR A 283 -14.74 -11.76 3.89
N CYS A 284 -15.74 -11.37 4.67
CA CYS A 284 -15.60 -11.17 6.12
C CYS A 284 -15.21 -12.47 6.86
N GLN A 285 -15.73 -13.63 6.45
CA GLN A 285 -15.34 -14.92 7.01
C GLN A 285 -13.88 -15.27 6.67
N LEU A 286 -13.44 -15.05 5.42
CA LEU A 286 -12.05 -15.24 5.00
C LEU A 286 -11.09 -14.33 5.76
N LEU A 287 -11.49 -13.08 6.02
CA LEU A 287 -10.69 -12.13 6.77
C LEU A 287 -10.35 -12.61 8.20
N LEU A 288 -11.24 -13.43 8.79
CA LEU A 288 -11.08 -13.96 10.15
C LEU A 288 -10.46 -15.35 10.20
N SER A 289 -10.76 -16.21 9.23
CA SER A 289 -10.28 -17.59 9.21
C SER A 289 -8.82 -17.70 8.75
N GLN A 290 -8.35 -16.78 7.90
CA GLN A 290 -7.01 -16.85 7.33
C GLN A 290 -5.93 -16.45 8.34
N SER A 291 -4.79 -17.12 8.29
CA SER A 291 -3.60 -16.76 9.07
C SER A 291 -2.64 -15.84 8.30
N ASP A 292 -2.61 -15.94 6.96
CA ASP A 292 -1.72 -15.15 6.12
C ASP A 292 -2.20 -13.69 6.01
N ASN A 293 -1.30 -12.76 6.34
CA ASN A 293 -1.56 -11.32 6.25
C ASN A 293 -1.77 -10.86 4.80
N ASN A 294 -1.07 -11.45 3.83
CA ASN A 294 -1.21 -11.08 2.42
C ASN A 294 -2.62 -11.38 1.91
N VAL A 295 -3.17 -12.54 2.27
CA VAL A 295 -4.54 -12.92 1.92
C VAL A 295 -5.55 -11.96 2.55
N LYS A 296 -5.36 -11.58 3.82
CA LYS A 296 -6.23 -10.60 4.49
C LYS A 296 -6.19 -9.24 3.82
N LEU A 297 -5.02 -8.77 3.40
CA LEU A 297 -4.88 -7.49 2.70
C LEU A 297 -5.61 -7.49 1.35
N ILE A 298 -5.50 -8.58 0.59
CA ILE A 298 -6.23 -8.78 -0.68
C ILE A 298 -7.74 -8.80 -0.44
N VAL A 299 -8.21 -9.50 0.61
CA VAL A 299 -9.64 -9.52 0.97
C VAL A 299 -10.13 -8.13 1.39
N LEU A 300 -9.33 -7.36 2.12
CA LEU A 300 -9.65 -5.98 2.46
C LEU A 300 -9.71 -5.06 1.23
N ASP A 301 -8.89 -5.28 0.20
CA ASP A 301 -9.03 -4.58 -1.09
C ASP A 301 -10.38 -4.87 -1.74
N ARG A 302 -10.79 -6.15 -1.79
CA ARG A 302 -12.10 -6.53 -2.33
C ARG A 302 -13.26 -5.95 -1.53
N LEU A 303 -13.15 -5.88 -0.20
CA LEU A 303 -14.14 -5.21 0.65
C LEU A 303 -14.19 -3.69 0.40
N ASN A 304 -13.06 -3.05 0.10
CA ASN A 304 -13.01 -1.63 -0.24
C ASN A 304 -13.61 -1.33 -1.64
N GLU A 305 -13.39 -2.23 -2.61
CA GLU A 305 -14.06 -2.18 -3.92
C GLU A 305 -15.59 -2.34 -3.76
N LEU A 306 -16.02 -3.30 -2.93
CA LEU A 306 -17.45 -3.51 -2.60
C LEU A 306 -18.05 -2.31 -1.87
N LYS A 307 -17.32 -1.67 -0.95
CA LYS A 307 -17.74 -0.43 -0.28
C LYS A 307 -18.02 0.68 -1.30
N SER A 308 -17.17 0.81 -2.31
CA SER A 308 -17.29 1.84 -3.35
C SER A 308 -18.48 1.57 -4.29
N SER A 309 -18.73 0.30 -4.63
CA SER A 309 -19.79 -0.10 -5.57
C SER A 309 -21.17 -0.32 -4.93
N HIS A 310 -21.21 -0.80 -3.68
CA HIS A 310 -22.40 -1.28 -2.98
C HIS A 310 -22.42 -0.86 -1.50
N ARG A 311 -22.27 0.45 -1.26
CA ARG A 311 -22.19 1.07 0.07
C ARG A 311 -23.31 0.62 1.01
N ASP A 312 -24.57 0.59 0.56
CA ASP A 312 -25.73 0.31 1.40
C ASP A 312 -25.65 -1.06 2.10
N ILE A 313 -25.14 -2.07 1.39
CA ILE A 313 -24.98 -3.43 1.93
C ILE A 313 -23.79 -3.49 2.88
N MET A 314 -22.72 -2.76 2.56
CA MET A 314 -21.52 -2.72 3.39
C MET A 314 -21.73 -2.00 4.72
N VAL A 315 -22.68 -1.05 4.80
CA VAL A 315 -23.09 -0.41 6.06
C VAL A 315 -23.64 -1.45 7.06
N ASP A 316 -24.40 -2.44 6.58
CA ASP A 316 -24.92 -3.53 7.43
C ASP A 316 -23.80 -4.48 7.91
N MET A 317 -22.71 -4.59 7.15
CA MET A 317 -21.58 -5.50 7.41
C MET A 317 -20.42 -4.85 8.17
N ILE A 318 -20.54 -3.60 8.59
CA ILE A 318 -19.44 -2.83 9.21
C ILE A 318 -18.85 -3.52 10.44
N MET A 319 -19.70 -4.13 11.28
CA MET A 319 -19.26 -4.83 12.48
C MET A 319 -18.45 -6.09 12.16
N ASP A 320 -18.77 -6.75 11.06
CA ASP A 320 -18.02 -7.91 10.58
C ASP A 320 -16.65 -7.53 10.04
N VAL A 321 -16.55 -6.37 9.37
CA VAL A 321 -15.27 -5.79 8.94
C VAL A 321 -14.42 -5.41 10.16
N LEU A 322 -15.01 -4.76 11.17
CA LEU A 322 -14.31 -4.34 12.40
C LEU A 322 -13.73 -5.51 13.21
N ARG A 323 -14.23 -6.73 13.05
CA ARG A 323 -13.63 -7.92 13.68
C ARG A 323 -12.17 -8.13 13.24
N ALA A 324 -11.77 -7.61 12.07
CA ALA A 324 -10.39 -7.71 11.58
C ALA A 324 -9.36 -6.92 12.42
N LEU A 325 -9.80 -6.00 13.29
CA LEU A 325 -8.92 -5.29 14.23
C LEU A 325 -8.22 -6.23 15.21
N SER A 326 -8.73 -7.46 15.40
CA SER A 326 -8.06 -8.49 16.20
C SER A 326 -6.74 -8.96 15.60
N SER A 327 -6.48 -8.68 14.32
CA SER A 327 -5.20 -8.97 13.68
C SER A 327 -4.06 -8.22 14.37
N PRO A 328 -2.87 -8.81 14.58
CA PRO A 328 -1.71 -8.11 15.14
C PRO A 328 -1.02 -7.18 14.15
N ASN A 329 -1.29 -7.29 12.84
CA ASN A 329 -0.65 -6.47 11.80
C ASN A 329 -1.28 -5.07 11.72
N LEU A 330 -0.42 -4.04 11.67
CA LEU A 330 -0.84 -2.63 11.67
C LEU A 330 -1.50 -2.19 10.35
N ASP A 331 -1.05 -2.68 9.20
CA ASP A 331 -1.61 -2.34 7.88
C ASP A 331 -3.05 -2.85 7.74
N ILE A 332 -3.31 -4.07 8.22
CA ILE A 332 -4.65 -4.66 8.28
C ILE A 332 -5.55 -3.79 9.17
N ARG A 333 -5.07 -3.38 10.36
CA ARG A 333 -5.80 -2.51 11.28
C ARG A 333 -6.11 -1.15 10.65
N ARG A 334 -5.12 -0.50 10.04
CA ARG A 334 -5.24 0.80 9.38
C ARG A 334 -6.32 0.75 8.30
N LYS A 335 -6.20 -0.18 7.36
CA LYS A 335 -7.15 -0.35 6.25
C LYS A 335 -8.56 -0.73 6.72
N THR A 336 -8.67 -1.51 7.79
CA THR A 336 -9.95 -1.82 8.43
C THR A 336 -10.61 -0.57 9.02
N ILE A 337 -9.85 0.27 9.72
CA ILE A 337 -10.32 1.55 10.26
C ILE A 337 -10.75 2.48 9.13
N ASP A 338 -9.97 2.60 8.06
CA ASP A 338 -10.27 3.46 6.91
C ASP A 338 -11.60 3.07 6.25
N ILE A 339 -11.80 1.78 5.97
CA ILE A 339 -13.07 1.26 5.44
C ILE A 339 -14.22 1.52 6.42
N ALA A 340 -14.01 1.29 7.71
CA ALA A 340 -15.04 1.49 8.73
C ALA A 340 -15.45 2.96 8.84
N LEU A 341 -14.50 3.90 8.89
CA LEU A 341 -14.74 5.35 9.01
C LEU A 341 -15.55 5.91 7.85
N GLU A 342 -15.43 5.31 6.67
CA GLU A 342 -16.25 5.66 5.53
C GLU A 342 -17.67 5.10 5.60
N LEU A 343 -17.90 3.94 6.21
CA LEU A 343 -19.20 3.26 6.33
C LEU A 343 -20.07 3.73 7.50
N ILE A 344 -19.60 4.71 8.27
CA ILE A 344 -20.33 5.24 9.42
C ILE A 344 -21.61 5.96 9.01
N THR A 345 -22.68 5.71 9.77
CA THR A 345 -23.98 6.37 9.68
C THR A 345 -24.49 6.70 11.09
N PRO A 346 -25.49 7.60 11.23
CA PRO A 346 -26.11 7.86 12.53
C PRO A 346 -26.69 6.62 13.22
N ARG A 347 -26.93 5.52 12.48
CA ARG A 347 -27.53 4.29 13.01
C ARG A 347 -26.52 3.33 13.63
N ASN A 348 -25.27 3.33 13.15
CA ASN A 348 -24.24 2.36 13.57
C ASN A 348 -23.13 2.98 14.43
N ILE A 349 -23.10 4.32 14.55
CA ILE A 349 -21.99 5.03 15.20
C ILE A 349 -21.76 4.59 16.65
N ASP A 350 -22.82 4.39 17.43
CA ASP A 350 -22.70 4.00 18.84
C ASP A 350 -21.97 2.67 19.01
N GLU A 351 -22.28 1.70 18.13
CA GLU A 351 -21.67 0.37 18.17
C GLU A 351 -20.21 0.38 17.68
N VAL A 352 -19.93 1.16 16.63
CA VAL A 352 -18.57 1.36 16.09
C VAL A 352 -17.68 2.02 17.15
N VAL A 353 -18.13 3.12 17.75
CA VAL A 353 -17.34 3.82 18.78
C VAL A 353 -17.18 2.97 20.03
N LEU A 354 -18.20 2.20 20.44
CA LEU A 354 -18.05 1.26 21.54
C LEU A 354 -16.98 0.19 21.24
N THR A 355 -16.88 -0.26 20.00
CA THR A 355 -15.86 -1.23 19.57
C THR A 355 -14.47 -0.60 19.56
N LEU A 356 -14.31 0.59 18.99
CA LEU A 356 -13.05 1.34 19.03
C LEU A 356 -12.61 1.65 20.46
N LYS A 357 -13.57 2.00 21.35
CA LYS A 357 -13.35 2.20 22.78
C LYS A 357 -12.74 0.96 23.44
N LYS A 358 -13.33 -0.21 23.20
CA LYS A 358 -12.82 -1.49 23.72
C LYS A 358 -11.41 -1.78 23.21
N GLU A 359 -11.12 -1.51 21.94
CA GLU A 359 -9.78 -1.68 21.37
C GLU A 359 -8.76 -0.72 22.01
N VAL A 360 -9.12 0.54 22.23
CA VAL A 360 -8.26 1.52 22.93
C VAL A 360 -7.94 1.04 24.35
N MET A 361 -8.92 0.52 25.10
CA MET A 361 -8.69 -0.04 26.44
C MET A 361 -7.75 -1.24 26.43
N LYS A 362 -7.81 -2.11 25.41
CA LYS A 362 -6.86 -3.23 25.27
C LYS A 362 -5.42 -2.75 25.09
N THR A 363 -5.21 -1.59 24.46
CA THR A 363 -3.86 -1.02 24.31
C THR A 363 -3.27 -0.54 25.64
N GLN A 364 -4.06 -0.35 26.70
CA GLN A 364 -3.56 0.05 28.01
C GLN A 364 -2.92 -1.13 28.78
N SER A 365 -3.43 -2.35 28.58
CA SER A 365 -2.95 -3.55 29.28
C SER A 365 -1.75 -4.25 28.61
N GLY A 366 -1.40 -3.89 27.37
CA GLY A 366 -0.36 -4.56 26.60
C GLY A 366 0.94 -3.74 26.53
N GLU A 367 2.01 -4.22 27.16
CA GLU A 367 3.37 -3.66 27.14
C GLU A 367 4.12 -3.91 25.81
N LEU A 368 3.52 -3.57 24.66
CA LEU A 368 4.22 -3.68 23.37
C LEU A 368 4.43 -2.29 22.78
N GLU A 369 5.68 -1.95 22.43
CA GLU A 369 6.07 -0.68 21.81
C GLU A 369 5.27 -0.35 20.53
N LYS A 370 4.81 -1.36 19.79
CA LYS A 370 3.94 -1.22 18.61
C LYS A 370 2.50 -0.79 18.92
N ASN A 371 2.09 -0.79 20.20
CA ASN A 371 0.77 -0.31 20.59
C ASN A 371 0.65 1.21 20.53
N GLY A 372 1.77 1.96 20.54
CA GLY A 372 1.75 3.42 20.45
C GLY A 372 1.14 3.93 19.15
N GLU A 373 1.58 3.41 18.00
CA GLU A 373 1.05 3.77 16.68
C GLU A 373 -0.39 3.29 16.50
N TYR A 374 -0.70 2.05 16.92
CA TYR A 374 -2.08 1.56 16.88
C TYR A 374 -3.03 2.40 17.72
N ARG A 375 -2.62 2.78 18.93
CA ARG A 375 -3.39 3.66 19.80
C ARG A 375 -3.62 5.01 19.14
N GLN A 376 -2.58 5.61 18.53
CA GLN A 376 -2.74 6.85 17.79
C GLN A 376 -3.79 6.72 16.66
N MET A 377 -3.73 5.66 15.86
CA MET A 377 -4.73 5.41 14.81
C MET A 377 -6.15 5.29 15.37
N LEU A 378 -6.33 4.60 16.50
CA LEU A 378 -7.64 4.48 17.15
C LEU A 378 -8.13 5.82 17.70
N VAL A 379 -7.27 6.62 18.32
CA VAL A 379 -7.61 7.96 18.82
C VAL A 379 -8.03 8.88 17.69
N GLN A 380 -7.29 8.90 16.57
CA GLN A 380 -7.63 9.67 15.38
C GLN A 380 -8.96 9.23 14.76
N ALA A 381 -9.24 7.92 14.76
CA ALA A 381 -10.51 7.38 14.30
C ALA A 381 -11.68 7.84 15.19
N ILE A 382 -11.52 7.77 16.52
CA ILE A 382 -12.54 8.24 17.48
C ILE A 382 -12.74 9.75 17.38
N HIS A 383 -11.66 10.52 17.22
CA HIS A 383 -11.71 11.97 16.99
C HIS A 383 -12.55 12.28 15.74
N SER A 384 -12.25 11.61 14.62
CA SER A 384 -13.00 11.75 13.36
C SER A 384 -14.49 11.41 13.53
N CYS A 385 -14.80 10.38 14.33
CA CYS A 385 -16.18 10.01 14.68
C CYS A 385 -16.90 11.10 15.48
N ALA A 386 -16.23 11.64 16.50
CA ALA A 386 -16.80 12.64 17.40
C ALA A 386 -16.97 14.02 16.76
N ILE A 387 -16.14 14.39 15.77
CA ILE A 387 -16.38 15.60 14.94
C ILE A 387 -17.63 15.40 14.08
N LYS A 388 -17.72 14.27 13.37
CA LYS A 388 -18.86 13.99 12.48
C LYS A 388 -20.18 13.82 13.24
N PHE A 389 -20.14 13.27 14.45
CA PHE A 389 -21.29 12.98 15.29
C PHE A 389 -21.08 13.52 16.72
N PRO A 390 -21.41 14.79 16.98
CA PRO A 390 -21.15 15.45 18.26
C PRO A 390 -21.79 14.78 19.49
N GLU A 391 -22.86 14.02 19.31
CA GLU A 391 -23.57 13.30 20.38
C GLU A 391 -22.67 12.28 21.09
N VAL A 392 -21.81 11.62 20.32
CA VAL A 392 -20.94 10.53 20.81
C VAL A 392 -19.75 11.05 21.61
N ALA A 393 -19.37 12.33 21.41
CA ALA A 393 -18.26 12.98 22.10
C ALA A 393 -18.32 12.83 23.62
N SER A 394 -19.54 12.89 24.18
CA SER A 394 -19.80 12.73 25.63
C SER A 394 -19.33 11.38 26.20
N THR A 395 -19.33 10.32 25.39
CA THR A 395 -19.00 8.95 25.81
C THR A 395 -17.51 8.63 25.75
N VAL A 396 -16.74 9.41 24.97
CA VAL A 396 -15.33 9.16 24.66
C VAL A 396 -14.37 10.19 25.26
N VAL A 397 -14.80 11.44 25.48
CA VAL A 397 -13.89 12.54 25.86
C VAL A 397 -13.12 12.23 27.15
N HIS A 398 -13.79 11.77 28.21
CA HIS A 398 -13.13 11.47 29.48
C HIS A 398 -12.14 10.32 29.38
N LEU A 399 -12.45 9.34 28.54
CA LEU A 399 -11.55 8.21 28.29
C LEU A 399 -10.29 8.65 27.56
N LEU A 400 -10.44 9.51 26.56
CA LEU A 400 -9.32 10.01 25.78
C LEU A 400 -8.41 10.90 26.63
N MET A 401 -8.97 11.65 27.58
CA MET A 401 -8.19 12.48 28.51
C MET A 401 -7.21 11.68 29.38
N ASP A 402 -7.48 10.40 29.66
CA ASP A 402 -6.55 9.54 30.40
C ASP A 402 -5.24 9.31 29.63
N PHE A 403 -5.21 9.54 28.31
CA PHE A 403 -4.03 9.42 27.46
C PHE A 403 -3.24 10.73 27.30
N LEU A 404 -3.62 11.82 28.00
CA LEU A 404 -2.85 13.07 27.99
C LEU A 404 -1.46 12.92 28.64
N GLY A 405 -1.33 11.97 29.57
CA GLY A 405 -0.07 11.63 30.25
C GLY A 405 0.71 10.46 29.61
N ASP A 406 0.30 10.00 28.43
CA ASP A 406 0.89 8.84 27.77
C ASP A 406 2.33 9.14 27.27
N ASN A 407 3.16 8.09 27.19
CA ASN A 407 4.54 8.18 26.71
C ASN A 407 4.60 8.52 25.21
N ASN A 408 3.57 8.13 24.44
CA ASN A 408 3.46 8.50 23.04
C ASN A 408 2.99 9.95 22.88
N VAL A 409 3.95 10.86 22.68
CA VAL A 409 3.70 12.30 22.49
C VAL A 409 2.74 12.58 21.34
N ALA A 410 2.80 11.83 20.23
CA ALA A 410 1.94 12.06 19.08
C ALA A 410 0.46 11.78 19.42
N SER A 411 0.18 10.67 20.12
CA SER A 411 -1.16 10.35 20.61
C SER A 411 -1.67 11.40 21.60
N ALA A 412 -0.83 11.86 22.54
CA ALA A 412 -1.21 12.88 23.51
C ALA A 412 -1.50 14.24 22.87
N ILE A 413 -0.78 14.60 21.79
CA ILE A 413 -1.06 15.79 20.98
C ILE A 413 -2.43 15.68 20.29
N ASP A 414 -2.72 14.55 19.65
CA ASP A 414 -4.01 14.32 18.99
C ASP A 414 -5.17 14.42 20.00
N VAL A 415 -5.01 13.84 21.19
CA VAL A 415 -5.99 13.95 22.29
C VAL A 415 -6.20 15.40 22.74
N VAL A 416 -5.14 16.17 23.00
CA VAL A 416 -5.34 17.54 23.52
C VAL A 416 -5.93 18.47 22.47
N VAL A 417 -5.58 18.28 21.19
CA VAL A 417 -6.19 19.01 20.07
C VAL A 417 -7.67 18.66 19.95
N PHE A 418 -8.02 17.39 20.11
CA PHE A 418 -9.40 16.92 20.15
C PHE A 418 -10.20 17.54 21.31
N VAL A 419 -9.65 17.54 22.53
CA VAL A 419 -10.29 18.17 23.70
C VAL A 419 -10.49 19.67 23.46
N ARG A 420 -9.52 20.34 22.83
CA ARG A 420 -9.60 21.75 22.44
C ARG A 420 -10.72 22.05 21.46
N GLU A 421 -11.03 21.12 20.56
CA GLU A 421 -12.12 21.26 19.58
C GLU A 421 -13.49 20.92 20.20
N ILE A 422 -13.57 19.89 21.06
CA ILE A 422 -14.81 19.51 21.76
C ILE A 422 -15.28 20.59 22.72
N ILE A 423 -14.37 21.21 23.47
CA ILE A 423 -14.77 22.18 24.49
C ILE A 423 -15.50 23.39 23.89
N GLU A 424 -15.16 23.81 22.66
CA GLU A 424 -15.92 24.85 21.96
C GLU A 424 -17.23 24.31 21.37
N THR A 425 -17.18 23.16 20.67
CA THR A 425 -18.33 22.59 19.94
C THR A 425 -19.44 22.05 20.85
N ASN A 426 -19.11 21.56 22.06
CA ASN A 426 -20.05 20.97 23.02
C ASN A 426 -20.06 21.72 24.36
N PRO A 427 -20.84 22.81 24.50
CA PRO A 427 -20.85 23.64 25.71
C PRO A 427 -21.23 22.90 27.00
N LYS A 428 -22.06 21.85 26.90
CA LYS A 428 -22.54 21.07 28.05
C LYS A 428 -21.42 20.30 28.77
N LEU A 429 -20.35 19.95 28.07
CA LEU A 429 -19.24 19.16 28.61
C LEU A 429 -18.12 20.04 29.19
N ARG A 430 -18.15 21.37 29.01
CA ARG A 430 -17.06 22.30 29.35
C ARG A 430 -16.60 22.16 30.79
N VAL A 431 -17.53 22.28 31.74
CA VAL A 431 -17.21 22.19 33.17
C VAL A 431 -16.54 20.86 33.50
N SER A 432 -17.11 19.76 32.99
CA SER A 432 -16.57 18.41 33.25
C SER A 432 -15.18 18.19 32.63
N ILE A 433 -14.94 18.72 31.43
CA ILE A 433 -13.62 18.69 30.77
C ILE A 433 -12.61 19.50 31.56
N ILE A 434 -12.95 20.71 32.00
CA ILE A 434 -12.03 21.58 32.77
C ILE A 434 -11.67 20.91 34.09
N THR A 435 -12.65 20.44 34.86
CA THR A 435 -12.39 19.76 36.14
C THR A 435 -11.47 18.56 35.93
N ARG A 436 -11.76 17.70 34.94
CA ARG A 436 -10.91 16.54 34.64
C ARG A 436 -9.51 16.95 34.17
N LEU A 437 -9.39 18.00 33.36
CA LEU A 437 -8.11 18.47 32.85
C LEU A 437 -7.22 18.97 33.98
N LEU A 438 -7.79 19.75 34.92
CA LEU A 438 -7.09 20.23 36.11
C LEU A 438 -6.63 19.06 36.99
N ASP A 439 -7.48 18.04 37.17
CA ASP A 439 -7.13 16.82 37.91
C ASP A 439 -6.00 16.05 37.24
N THR A 440 -6.01 15.91 35.91
CA THR A 440 -4.98 15.13 35.19
C THR A 440 -3.73 15.91 34.82
N PHE A 441 -3.71 17.24 35.03
CA PHE A 441 -2.69 18.13 34.49
C PHE A 441 -1.27 17.74 34.93
N TYR A 442 -1.10 17.29 36.17
CA TYR A 442 0.21 16.88 36.72
C TYR A 442 0.81 15.64 36.03
N GLN A 443 0.01 14.86 35.30
CA GLN A 443 0.44 13.65 34.60
C GLN A 443 1.09 13.97 33.24
N ILE A 444 0.82 15.16 32.68
CA ILE A 444 1.28 15.54 31.34
C ILE A 444 2.78 15.84 31.39
N ARG A 445 3.58 15.07 30.64
CA ARG A 445 5.04 15.22 30.57
C ARG A 445 5.53 15.93 29.31
N ALA A 446 4.71 16.05 28.27
CA ALA A 446 5.11 16.66 27.00
C ALA A 446 4.79 18.17 26.97
N ALA A 447 5.81 19.00 26.71
CA ALA A 447 5.66 20.46 26.73
C ALA A 447 4.60 20.99 25.76
N ARG A 448 4.55 20.48 24.51
CA ARG A 448 3.52 20.88 23.53
C ARG A 448 2.10 20.56 23.99
N VAL A 449 1.91 19.44 24.68
CA VAL A 449 0.61 19.03 25.23
C VAL A 449 0.24 19.92 26.41
N CYS A 450 1.20 20.21 27.30
CA CYS A 450 1.04 21.19 28.38
C CYS A 450 0.65 22.57 27.86
N SER A 451 1.29 23.07 26.80
CA SER A 451 0.96 24.37 26.21
C SER A 451 -0.48 24.43 25.71
N CYS A 452 -0.96 23.37 25.06
CA CYS A 452 -2.34 23.29 24.59
C CYS A 452 -3.33 23.18 25.76
N ALA A 453 -3.02 22.36 26.77
CA ALA A 453 -3.83 22.24 27.98
C ALA A 453 -3.92 23.57 28.76
N LEU A 454 -2.80 24.29 28.91
CA LEU A 454 -2.75 25.62 29.53
C LEU A 454 -3.60 26.63 28.76
N TRP A 455 -3.57 26.58 27.43
CA TRP A 455 -4.45 27.42 26.60
C TRP A 455 -5.93 27.13 26.88
N ILE A 456 -6.32 25.85 27.01
CA ILE A 456 -7.71 25.47 27.35
C ILE A 456 -8.09 26.03 28.73
N ILE A 457 -7.23 25.87 29.73
CA ILE A 457 -7.45 26.40 31.09
C ILE A 457 -7.60 27.93 31.05
N GLY A 458 -6.72 28.64 30.34
CA GLY A 458 -6.74 30.10 30.27
C GLY A 458 -7.95 30.70 29.54
N GLU A 459 -8.53 29.99 28.57
CA GLU A 459 -9.68 30.47 27.79
C GLU A 459 -11.04 30.08 28.39
N TYR A 460 -11.14 28.89 28.98
CA TYR A 460 -12.44 28.30 29.37
C TYR A 460 -12.70 28.24 30.88
N CYS A 461 -11.74 28.57 31.75
CA CYS A 461 -12.04 28.83 33.16
C CYS A 461 -12.81 30.16 33.27
N LEU A 462 -14.12 30.09 33.47
CA LEU A 462 -15.01 31.26 33.46
C LEU A 462 -15.63 31.55 34.82
N SER A 463 -15.85 30.52 35.65
CA SER A 463 -16.39 30.70 37.00
C SER A 463 -15.29 30.97 38.03
N LEU A 464 -15.64 31.59 39.15
CA LEU A 464 -14.68 31.90 40.23
C LEU A 464 -13.91 30.66 40.68
N SER A 465 -14.63 29.56 40.96
CA SER A 465 -14.03 28.31 41.42
C SER A 465 -13.08 27.69 40.39
N GLU A 466 -13.40 27.78 39.09
CA GLU A 466 -12.53 27.27 38.03
C GLU A 466 -11.25 28.10 37.88
N VAL A 467 -11.37 29.44 37.97
CA VAL A 467 -10.21 30.35 37.86
C VAL A 467 -9.28 30.17 39.05
N GLU A 468 -9.81 30.12 40.27
CA GLU A 468 -9.02 29.87 41.49
C GLU A 468 -8.34 28.50 41.43
N SER A 469 -9.06 27.45 41.03
CA SER A 469 -8.50 26.12 40.87
C SER A 469 -7.42 26.09 39.79
N GLY A 470 -7.63 26.76 38.65
CA GLY A 470 -6.64 26.84 37.57
C GLY A 470 -5.32 27.50 38.02
N ILE A 471 -5.41 28.62 38.74
CA ILE A 471 -4.24 29.30 39.31
C ILE A 471 -3.55 28.38 40.33
N ALA A 472 -4.31 27.71 41.20
CA ALA A 472 -3.77 26.79 42.20
C ALA A 472 -3.05 25.59 41.57
N THR A 473 -3.64 24.96 40.55
CA THR A 473 -3.04 23.84 39.81
C THR A 473 -1.73 24.23 39.14
N ILE A 474 -1.69 25.38 38.44
CA ILE A 474 -0.46 25.87 37.79
C ILE A 474 0.62 26.10 38.84
N LYS A 475 0.28 26.74 39.97
CA LYS A 475 1.22 27.00 41.06
C LYS A 475 1.76 25.70 41.67
N GLN A 476 0.89 24.74 41.95
CA GLN A 476 1.30 23.44 42.48
C GLN A 476 2.25 22.71 41.54
N CYS A 477 2.03 22.81 40.23
CA CYS A 477 2.88 22.17 39.21
C CYS A 477 4.24 22.87 39.01
N LEU A 478 4.34 24.17 39.33
CA LEU A 478 5.61 24.92 39.35
C LEU A 478 6.42 24.69 40.65
N GLY A 479 5.73 24.31 41.73
CA GLY A 479 6.34 24.07 43.04
C GLY A 479 6.76 25.36 43.74
N ASP A 480 7.65 25.23 44.73
CA ASP A 480 8.11 26.37 45.52
C ASP A 480 9.03 27.30 44.71
N LEU A 481 8.81 28.60 44.90
CA LEU A 481 9.62 29.69 44.33
C LEU A 481 10.64 30.15 45.38
N PRO A 482 11.84 30.60 44.98
CA PRO A 482 12.30 30.78 43.59
C PRO A 482 12.69 29.46 42.90
N PHE A 483 12.70 29.46 41.56
CA PHE A 483 13.18 28.30 40.77
C PHE A 483 14.67 28.02 40.98
N TYR A 484 15.40 29.05 41.42
CA TYR A 484 16.84 29.08 41.61
C TYR A 484 17.19 29.90 42.87
N THR A 485 18.14 29.43 43.68
CA THR A 485 18.74 30.21 44.76
C THR A 485 20.23 30.41 44.48
N ALA A 486 20.70 31.66 44.50
CA ALA A 486 22.09 32.05 44.19
C ALA A 486 23.17 31.40 45.10
N THR A 487 22.78 30.65 46.13
CA THR A 487 23.67 29.81 46.93
C THR A 487 24.18 28.57 46.18
N GLU A 488 23.47 28.08 45.16
CA GLU A 488 23.87 26.91 44.37
C GLU A 488 24.96 27.22 43.33
N GLU A 489 25.18 28.50 43.03
CA GLU A 489 26.27 29.00 42.18
C GLU A 489 27.66 28.68 42.78
N GLY A 490 27.74 28.54 44.10
CA GLY A 490 28.98 28.25 44.84
C GLY A 490 29.30 26.75 44.99
N GLU A 491 28.29 25.87 45.04
CA GLU A 491 28.52 24.42 45.23
C GLU A 491 28.77 23.68 43.90
N GLY A 492 28.28 24.21 42.78
CA GLY A 492 28.54 23.66 41.44
C GLY A 492 30.01 23.79 41.01
N GLN A 493 30.76 24.78 41.53
CA GLN A 493 32.18 24.98 41.16
C GLN A 493 33.16 24.09 41.94
N ASP A 494 32.77 23.58 43.10
CA ASP A 494 33.63 22.70 43.92
C ASP A 494 33.36 21.19 43.68
N ALA A 495 32.21 20.81 43.12
CA ALA A 495 31.96 19.44 42.67
C ALA A 495 32.67 19.09 41.33
N LEU A 496 33.12 20.08 40.58
CA LEU A 496 33.77 19.93 39.26
C LEU A 496 35.31 19.77 39.31
N LYS A 497 35.93 19.70 40.50
CA LYS A 497 37.40 19.57 40.65
C LYS A 497 37.92 18.20 41.09
N ASN A 498 37.06 17.22 41.41
CA ASN A 498 37.50 15.89 41.85
C ASN A 498 37.10 14.73 40.92
N SER A 499 37.13 14.94 39.60
CA SER A 499 37.07 13.86 38.62
C SER A 499 37.87 14.20 37.36
N GLN A 500 39.19 14.38 37.52
CA GLN A 500 40.11 14.22 36.40
C GLN A 500 40.27 12.72 36.10
N GLN A 501 39.45 12.21 35.19
CA GLN A 501 39.83 11.08 34.36
C GLN A 501 39.68 11.48 32.90
N GLN A 502 40.80 11.34 32.18
CA GLN A 502 40.98 11.70 30.77
C GLN A 502 39.89 11.10 29.88
N VAL A 503 39.20 11.95 29.11
CA VAL A 503 38.54 11.54 27.88
C VAL A 503 38.91 12.55 26.79
N ASN A 504 39.60 12.04 25.76
CA ASN A 504 40.08 12.80 24.62
C ASN A 504 38.93 13.51 23.89
N SER A 505 39.06 14.82 23.70
CA SER A 505 38.26 15.59 22.76
C SER A 505 38.72 15.29 21.32
N ILE A 506 37.93 14.53 20.57
CA ILE A 506 37.99 14.51 19.10
C ILE A 506 36.75 15.26 18.61
N THR A 507 36.93 16.50 18.19
CA THR A 507 35.97 17.25 17.38
C THR A 507 36.09 16.78 15.93
N VAL A 508 35.10 16.05 15.42
CA VAL A 508 34.98 15.82 13.97
C VAL A 508 34.01 16.85 13.40
N SER A 509 34.51 18.04 13.06
CA SER A 509 33.82 18.91 12.11
C SER A 509 34.15 18.44 10.70
N SER A 510 33.20 17.83 9.99
CA SER A 510 33.40 17.56 8.56
C SER A 510 33.05 18.81 7.77
N ARG A 511 34.06 19.57 7.33
CA ARG A 511 33.92 20.56 6.24
C ARG A 511 34.34 19.88 4.96
N ARG A 512 33.39 19.60 4.05
CA ARG A 512 33.73 19.20 2.68
C ARG A 512 33.38 20.34 1.73
N PRO A 513 34.30 20.75 0.85
CA PRO A 513 33.97 21.65 -0.24
C PRO A 513 33.14 20.88 -1.27
N ALA A 514 32.01 21.45 -1.72
CA ALA A 514 31.26 20.95 -2.85
C ALA A 514 31.53 21.87 -4.05
N ILE A 515 31.92 21.27 -5.17
CA ILE A 515 32.11 21.98 -6.44
C ILE A 515 30.75 22.00 -7.12
N LEU A 516 30.23 23.19 -7.39
CA LEU A 516 28.98 23.35 -8.14
C LEU A 516 29.24 23.01 -9.61
N ALA A 517 28.19 22.72 -10.38
CA ALA A 517 28.30 22.27 -11.77
C ALA A 517 28.99 23.28 -12.72
N ASP A 518 29.26 24.51 -12.26
CA ASP A 518 30.00 25.57 -12.96
C ASP A 518 31.50 25.62 -12.60
N GLY A 519 32.00 24.71 -11.77
CA GLY A 519 33.41 24.63 -11.37
C GLY A 519 33.81 25.53 -10.20
N THR A 520 32.87 26.26 -9.59
CA THR A 520 33.13 27.10 -8.43
C THR A 520 33.00 26.31 -7.12
N TYR A 521 33.94 26.52 -6.19
CA TYR A 521 33.96 25.86 -4.88
C TYR A 521 33.07 26.60 -3.88
N ALA A 522 32.03 25.93 -3.36
CA ALA A 522 31.16 26.44 -2.31
C ALA A 522 31.17 25.53 -1.07
N THR A 523 31.13 26.14 0.12
CA THR A 523 31.01 25.43 1.40
C THR A 523 29.55 25.44 1.86
N GLN A 524 28.89 24.28 1.89
CA GLN A 524 27.60 24.13 2.55
C GLN A 524 27.76 23.96 4.07
N SER A 525 27.14 24.85 4.83
CA SER A 525 26.86 24.65 6.25
C SER A 525 25.40 24.20 6.37
N ALA A 526 25.16 22.89 6.35
CA ALA A 526 23.84 22.36 6.66
C ALA A 526 23.59 22.49 8.17
N ALA A 527 22.64 23.34 8.56
CA ALA A 527 22.03 23.26 9.88
C ALA A 527 21.13 22.02 9.88
N LEU A 528 21.65 20.91 10.42
CA LEU A 528 20.82 19.77 10.77
C LEU A 528 19.80 20.23 11.82
N GLU A 529 18.53 19.95 11.57
CA GLU A 529 17.49 19.95 12.58
C GLU A 529 18.02 19.23 13.82
N THR A 530 17.87 19.89 14.96
CA THR A 530 18.38 19.46 16.24
C THR A 530 17.71 18.15 16.62
N ALA A 531 18.34 17.03 16.27
CA ALA A 531 18.13 15.77 16.93
C ALA A 531 18.52 15.98 18.41
N MET A 532 17.52 16.18 19.26
CA MET A 532 17.70 16.17 20.70
C MET A 532 18.35 14.83 21.06
N SER A 533 19.59 14.87 21.51
CA SER A 533 20.22 13.71 22.14
C SER A 533 19.39 13.32 23.37
N LEU A 534 19.15 12.02 23.54
CA LEU A 534 18.54 11.47 24.75
C LEU A 534 19.32 11.95 25.99
N PRO A 535 18.66 12.53 27.00
CA PRO A 535 19.33 12.83 28.27
C PRO A 535 19.69 11.51 28.95
N ALA A 536 20.93 11.43 29.45
CA ALA A 536 21.37 10.36 30.31
C ALA A 536 20.43 10.25 31.53
N HIS A 537 19.95 9.03 31.77
CA HIS A 537 19.14 8.66 32.92
C HIS A 537 19.94 8.92 34.21
N VAL A 538 19.72 10.04 34.89
CA VAL A 538 20.12 10.20 36.28
C VAL A 538 19.05 9.52 37.13
N GLN A 539 19.25 8.23 37.37
CA GLN A 539 18.46 7.43 38.30
C GLN A 539 18.75 7.91 39.74
N GLY A 540 17.90 8.78 40.26
CA GLY A 540 18.00 9.29 41.63
C GLY A 540 16.75 10.03 42.10
N SER A 541 15.76 9.29 42.62
CA SER A 541 14.80 9.70 43.65
C SER A 541 14.16 11.11 43.58
N LEU A 542 13.32 11.41 42.57
CA LEU A 542 12.52 12.66 42.50
C LEU A 542 11.05 12.42 42.14
N ALA A 543 10.37 11.51 42.85
CA ALA A 543 8.96 11.15 42.59
C ALA A 543 7.91 12.21 43.00
N SER A 544 8.28 13.48 43.24
CA SER A 544 7.36 14.49 43.81
C SER A 544 7.56 15.93 43.31
N ILE A 545 8.29 16.16 42.21
CA ILE A 545 8.51 17.52 41.69
C ILE A 545 7.67 17.72 40.44
N GLY A 546 6.84 18.78 40.43
CA GLY A 546 5.80 19.04 39.44
C GLY A 546 6.27 19.01 37.99
N ASN A 547 5.36 18.58 37.10
CA ASN A 547 5.62 18.40 35.66
C ASN A 547 6.11 19.66 34.97
N LEU A 548 5.51 20.83 35.26
CA LEU A 548 5.92 22.11 34.68
C LEU A 548 7.32 22.52 35.15
N ARG A 549 7.62 22.33 36.45
CA ARG A 549 8.94 22.65 36.99
C ARG A 549 10.04 21.85 36.30
N SER A 550 9.84 20.55 36.13
CA SER A 550 10.80 19.69 35.43
C SER A 550 11.05 20.15 33.99
N LEU A 551 10.01 20.57 33.27
CA LEU A 551 10.12 21.01 31.87
C LEU A 551 10.81 22.37 31.75
N ILE A 552 10.47 23.33 32.63
CA ILE A 552 11.11 24.64 32.64
C ILE A 552 12.58 24.54 33.05
N LEU A 553 12.90 23.71 34.06
CA LEU A 553 14.29 23.42 34.46
C LEU A 553 15.06 22.61 33.41
N SER A 554 14.37 22.00 32.43
CA SER A 554 15.04 21.37 31.28
C SER A 554 15.37 22.37 30.16
N GLY A 555 14.99 23.64 30.30
CA GLY A 555 15.30 24.72 29.36
C GLY A 555 14.18 25.06 28.36
N ASP A 556 12.95 24.56 28.53
CA ASP A 556 11.82 24.95 27.66
C ASP A 556 11.21 26.29 28.09
N PHE A 557 11.83 27.38 27.63
CA PHE A 557 11.37 28.74 27.93
C PHE A 557 10.13 29.16 27.15
N PHE A 558 9.83 28.50 26.01
CA PHE A 558 8.58 28.72 25.27
C PHE A 558 7.38 28.30 26.11
N LEU A 559 7.44 27.10 26.73
CA LEU A 559 6.42 26.68 27.70
C LEU A 559 6.31 27.69 28.85
N GLY A 560 7.44 28.28 29.26
CA GLY A 560 7.46 29.32 30.27
C GLY A 560 6.70 30.59 29.89
N ALA A 561 6.85 31.06 28.65
CA ALA A 561 6.06 32.16 28.11
C ALA A 561 4.57 31.81 28.04
N VAL A 562 4.21 30.57 27.69
CA VAL A 562 2.81 30.11 27.68
C VAL A 562 2.21 30.12 29.10
N VAL A 563 2.97 29.71 30.12
CA VAL A 563 2.55 29.79 31.53
C VAL A 563 2.30 31.25 31.92
N ALA A 564 3.20 32.18 31.56
CA ALA A 564 3.02 33.60 31.85
C ALA A 564 1.77 34.18 31.17
N CYS A 565 1.54 33.86 29.89
CA CYS A 565 0.33 34.26 29.17
C CYS A 565 -0.95 33.70 29.83
N THR A 566 -0.93 32.44 30.25
CA THR A 566 -2.07 31.77 30.87
C THR A 566 -2.40 32.37 32.23
N LEU A 567 -1.39 32.60 33.08
CA LEU A 567 -1.56 33.27 34.38
C LEU A 567 -2.09 34.69 34.21
N THR A 568 -1.60 35.43 33.20
CA THR A 568 -2.09 36.78 32.88
C THR A 568 -3.59 36.75 32.56
N LYS A 569 -4.02 35.82 31.70
CA LYS A 569 -5.45 35.65 31.36
C LYS A 569 -6.29 35.31 32.59
N LEU A 570 -5.84 34.36 33.41
CA LEU A 570 -6.56 33.94 34.62
C LEU A 570 -6.67 35.09 35.64
N VAL A 571 -5.63 35.91 35.82
CA VAL A 571 -5.67 37.07 36.72
C VAL A 571 -6.62 38.15 36.18
N LEU A 572 -6.59 38.43 34.87
CA LEU A 572 -7.53 39.37 34.23
C LEU A 572 -8.98 38.90 34.34
N ARG A 573 -9.23 37.58 34.22
CA ARG A 573 -10.54 36.96 34.46
C ARG A 573 -10.95 37.04 35.92
N LEU A 574 -10.03 36.78 36.85
CA LEU A 574 -10.29 36.88 38.28
C LEU A 574 -10.76 38.29 38.65
N GLU A 575 -10.24 39.33 38.01
CA GLU A 575 -10.70 40.70 38.21
C GLU A 575 -12.14 40.96 37.74
N GLU A 576 -12.64 40.23 36.72
CA GLU A 576 -14.04 40.32 36.26
C GLU A 576 -15.00 39.59 37.21
N VAL A 577 -14.55 38.47 37.77
CA VAL A 577 -15.42 37.54 38.51
C VAL A 577 -15.35 37.73 40.02
N GLN A 578 -14.22 38.22 40.56
CA GLN A 578 -14.00 38.36 42.00
C GLN A 578 -14.31 39.76 42.52
N PRO A 579 -15.28 39.93 43.44
CA PRO A 579 -15.63 41.25 43.97
C PRO A 579 -14.57 41.81 44.94
N LEU A 580 -13.71 40.96 45.52
CA LEU A 580 -12.69 41.35 46.49
C LEU A 580 -11.35 41.69 45.81
N LYS A 581 -11.05 42.98 45.67
CA LYS A 581 -9.78 43.48 45.12
C LYS A 581 -8.53 42.95 45.84
N VAL A 582 -8.63 42.63 47.13
CA VAL A 582 -7.51 42.12 47.93
C VAL A 582 -7.01 40.78 47.38
N GLU A 583 -7.91 39.91 46.97
CA GLU A 583 -7.57 38.57 46.48
C GLU A 583 -7.03 38.62 45.05
N VAL A 584 -7.59 39.50 44.22
CA VAL A 584 -7.05 39.82 42.88
C VAL A 584 -5.62 40.34 42.98
N ASN A 585 -5.36 41.30 43.89
CA ASN A 585 -4.02 41.83 44.10
C ASN A 585 -3.04 40.76 44.61
N LYS A 586 -3.50 39.86 45.49
CA LYS A 586 -2.69 38.73 45.98
C LYS A 586 -2.33 37.78 44.84
N ALA A 587 -3.29 37.43 43.98
CA ALA A 587 -3.04 36.59 42.81
C ALA A 587 -2.13 37.28 41.79
N ASN A 588 -2.32 38.58 41.54
CA ASN A 588 -1.48 39.37 40.64
C ASN A 588 -0.02 39.42 41.12
N MET A 589 0.21 39.73 42.39
CA MET A 589 1.55 39.74 42.98
C MET A 589 2.23 38.36 42.89
N GLN A 590 1.48 37.28 43.08
CA GLN A 590 2.02 35.92 42.95
C GLN A 590 2.36 35.57 41.50
N ALA A 591 1.53 35.96 40.53
CA ALA A 591 1.81 35.77 39.12
C ALA A 591 3.06 36.56 38.67
N LEU A 592 3.19 37.81 39.12
CA LEU A 592 4.38 38.64 38.88
C LEU A 592 5.65 38.00 39.47
N LEU A 593 5.57 37.46 40.69
CA LEU A 593 6.69 36.76 41.32
C LEU A 593 7.13 35.55 40.48
N ILE A 594 6.19 34.72 40.00
CA ILE A 594 6.47 33.59 39.11
C ILE A 594 7.21 34.08 37.86
N MET A 595 6.67 35.08 37.15
CA MET A 595 7.25 35.59 35.91
C MET A 595 8.67 36.14 36.11
N VAL A 596 8.90 36.89 37.19
CA VAL A 596 10.24 37.43 37.51
C VAL A 596 11.20 36.30 37.86
N SER A 597 10.78 35.29 38.62
CA SER A 597 11.61 34.12 38.91
C SER A 597 11.96 33.32 37.65
N MET A 598 11.07 33.27 36.65
CA MET A 598 11.35 32.62 35.35
C MET A 598 12.36 33.40 34.52
N LEU A 599 12.28 34.74 34.51
CA LEU A 599 13.28 35.59 33.86
C LEU A 599 14.66 35.46 34.54
N GLN A 600 14.69 35.40 35.87
CA GLN A 600 15.94 35.18 36.62
C GLN A 600 16.57 33.83 36.29
N LEU A 601 15.76 32.76 36.19
CA LEU A 601 16.23 31.46 35.73
C LEU A 601 16.79 31.51 34.30
N GLY A 602 16.14 32.27 33.40
CA GLY A 602 16.58 32.44 32.02
C GLY A 602 17.89 33.19 31.84
N HIS A 603 18.30 33.98 32.83
CA HIS A 603 19.56 34.73 32.85
C HIS A 603 20.66 34.07 33.69
N SER A 604 20.36 33.00 34.43
CA SER A 604 21.36 32.31 35.26
C SER A 604 22.25 31.40 34.41
N SER A 605 23.47 31.14 34.87
CA SER A 605 24.42 30.22 34.25
C SER A 605 24.10 28.74 34.51
N PHE A 606 22.98 28.46 35.19
CA PHE A 606 22.57 27.13 35.62
C PHE A 606 22.09 26.25 34.46
N LEU A 607 21.53 26.85 33.41
CA LEU A 607 21.02 26.13 32.23
C LEU A 607 21.99 26.23 31.05
N PRO A 608 22.10 25.18 30.21
CA PRO A 608 23.04 25.14 29.10
C PRO A 608 22.76 26.20 28.02
N HIS A 609 21.52 26.68 27.90
CA HIS A 609 21.10 27.70 26.94
C HIS A 609 20.34 28.83 27.64
N PRO A 610 20.63 30.11 27.33
CA PRO A 610 19.89 31.25 27.87
C PRO A 610 18.48 31.32 27.28
N ILE A 611 17.58 32.07 27.94
CA ILE A 611 16.23 32.34 27.44
C ILE A 611 16.26 32.95 26.03
N ASP A 612 15.36 32.48 25.16
CA ASP A 612 15.20 33.05 23.83
C ASP A 612 14.52 34.43 23.89
N ASN A 613 14.89 35.32 22.97
CA ASN A 613 14.42 36.71 22.98
C ASN A 613 12.89 36.82 22.84
N ASP A 614 12.23 35.92 22.09
CA ASP A 614 10.76 35.94 21.94
C ASP A 614 10.06 35.57 23.24
N SER A 615 10.50 34.51 23.92
CA SER A 615 9.97 34.14 25.24
C SER A 615 10.23 35.22 26.29
N TYR A 616 11.42 35.85 26.27
CA TYR A 616 11.74 36.97 27.13
C TYR A 616 10.77 38.15 26.92
N ASP A 617 10.62 38.60 25.68
CA ASP A 617 9.76 39.72 25.32
C ASP A 617 8.29 39.45 25.66
N ARG A 618 7.82 38.21 25.47
CA ARG A 618 6.45 37.79 25.84
C ARG A 618 6.21 37.80 27.34
N ILE A 619 7.16 37.31 28.15
CA ILE A 619 7.04 37.35 29.61
C ILE A 619 7.07 38.79 30.11
N VAL A 620 7.96 39.63 29.56
CA VAL A 620 8.01 41.06 29.90
C VAL A 620 6.72 41.78 29.50
N LEU A 621 6.13 41.44 28.34
CA LEU A 621 4.83 41.97 27.94
C LEU A 621 3.74 41.60 28.96
N CYS A 622 3.69 40.34 29.41
CA CYS A 622 2.76 39.89 30.44
C CYS A 622 2.92 40.68 31.76
N ILE A 623 4.16 40.92 32.20
CA ILE A 623 4.46 41.74 33.38
C ILE A 623 3.94 43.17 33.21
N ARG A 624 4.20 43.81 32.05
CA ARG A 624 3.71 45.17 31.77
C ARG A 624 2.19 45.25 31.78
N LEU A 625 1.51 44.24 31.25
CA LEU A 625 0.05 44.17 31.22
C LEU A 625 -0.56 44.01 32.60
N LEU A 626 0.01 43.17 33.46
CA LEU A 626 -0.43 42.99 34.84
C LEU A 626 -0.22 44.23 35.72
N CYS A 627 0.79 45.05 35.40
CA CYS A 627 1.06 46.32 36.07
C CYS A 627 0.20 47.48 35.54
N ASN A 628 -0.29 47.41 34.29
CA ASN A 628 -1.08 48.46 33.65
C ASN A 628 -2.17 47.87 32.76
N THR A 629 -3.34 47.62 33.35
CA THR A 629 -4.48 47.01 32.69
C THR A 629 -5.32 48.05 31.95
N GLY A 630 -5.06 48.23 30.65
CA GLY A 630 -5.95 48.98 29.78
C GLY A 630 -7.19 48.16 29.39
N ASP A 631 -8.38 48.77 29.42
CA ASP A 631 -9.65 48.10 29.10
C ASP A 631 -9.69 47.50 27.68
N GLU A 632 -9.12 48.19 26.69
CA GLU A 632 -9.03 47.68 25.31
C GLU A 632 -8.14 46.42 25.21
N ILE A 633 -7.04 46.38 25.98
CA ILE A 633 -6.12 45.24 25.95
C ILE A 633 -6.76 44.04 26.66
N ARG A 634 -7.53 44.28 27.73
CA ARG A 634 -8.31 43.24 28.41
C ARG A 634 -9.26 42.54 27.44
N LYS A 635 -10.00 43.30 26.63
CA LYS A 635 -10.91 42.75 25.62
C LYS A 635 -10.18 41.89 24.58
N ILE A 636 -9.00 42.32 24.12
CA ILE A 636 -8.19 41.55 23.18
C ILE A 636 -7.76 40.20 23.78
N TRP A 637 -7.30 40.20 25.03
CA TRP A 637 -6.79 38.99 25.69
C TRP A 637 -7.89 38.00 26.11
N LEU A 638 -9.09 38.49 26.47
CA LEU A 638 -10.18 37.66 26.96
C LEU A 638 -11.20 37.24 25.90
N GLU A 639 -11.38 38.03 24.83
CA GLU A 639 -12.40 37.77 23.81
C GLU A 639 -11.81 37.44 22.43
N SER A 640 -10.84 38.23 21.94
CA SER A 640 -10.36 38.13 20.56
C SER A 640 -9.64 36.81 20.26
N CYS A 641 -8.91 36.25 21.24
CA CYS A 641 -8.27 34.94 21.10
C CYS A 641 -9.30 33.83 20.84
N ARG A 642 -10.34 33.75 21.68
CA ARG A 642 -11.41 32.77 21.52
C ARG A 642 -12.21 32.98 20.23
N GLN A 643 -12.56 34.22 19.90
CA GLN A 643 -13.28 34.51 18.65
C GLN A 643 -12.50 34.07 17.40
N SER A 644 -11.18 34.22 17.40
CA SER A 644 -10.32 33.78 16.29
C SER A 644 -10.32 32.26 16.17
N PHE A 645 -10.28 31.55 17.30
CA PHE A 645 -10.39 30.08 17.33
C PHE A 645 -11.76 29.59 16.83
N VAL A 646 -12.85 30.24 17.26
CA VAL A 646 -14.21 29.93 16.79
C VAL A 646 -14.32 30.09 15.27
N LYS A 647 -13.77 31.18 14.71
CA LYS A 647 -13.74 31.40 13.25
C LYS A 647 -12.93 30.31 12.54
N MET A 648 -11.76 29.97 13.06
CA MET A 648 -10.93 28.90 12.49
C MET A 648 -11.67 27.56 12.45
N LEU A 649 -12.42 27.21 13.51
CA LEU A 649 -13.23 26.00 13.54
C LEU A 649 -14.39 26.03 12.53
N ALA A 650 -15.08 27.17 12.43
CA ALA A 650 -16.16 27.35 11.44
C ALA A 650 -15.63 27.20 10.00
N ASP A 651 -14.49 27.83 9.68
CA ASP A 651 -13.85 27.73 8.36
C ASP A 651 -13.35 26.32 8.05
N LYS A 652 -12.88 25.58 9.06
CA LYS A 652 -12.49 24.17 8.93
C LYS A 652 -13.70 23.30 8.58
N GLN A 653 -14.79 23.43 9.34
CA GLN A 653 -16.04 22.68 9.10
C GLN A 653 -16.65 22.99 7.73
N LEU A 654 -16.58 24.25 7.29
CA LEU A 654 -17.07 24.67 5.99
C LEU A 654 -16.28 23.99 4.86
N ARG A 655 -14.95 24.01 4.92
CA ARG A 655 -14.08 23.32 3.95
C ARG A 655 -14.34 21.82 3.88
N GLU A 656 -14.43 21.15 5.03
CA GLU A 656 -14.74 19.71 5.08
C GLU A 656 -16.11 19.42 4.45
N THR A 657 -17.11 20.27 4.69
CA THR A 657 -18.45 20.14 4.09
C THR A 657 -18.41 20.36 2.58
N GLU A 658 -17.62 21.32 2.10
CA GLU A 658 -17.43 21.58 0.67
C GLU A 658 -16.70 20.43 -0.03
N GLU A 659 -15.67 19.84 0.59
CA GLU A 659 -14.99 18.66 0.06
C GLU A 659 -15.93 17.45 -0.05
N ILE A 660 -16.77 17.22 0.97
CA ILE A 660 -17.79 16.16 0.94
C ILE A 660 -18.80 16.43 -0.19
N LYS A 661 -19.24 17.67 -0.35
CA LYS A 661 -20.15 18.07 -1.44
C LYS A 661 -19.49 17.93 -2.82
N ALA A 662 -18.23 18.29 -2.96
CA ALA A 662 -17.47 18.14 -4.20
C ALA A 662 -17.33 16.65 -4.57
N LYS A 663 -16.97 15.79 -3.61
CA LYS A 663 -16.93 14.33 -3.79
C LYS A 663 -18.29 13.76 -4.20
N ALA A 664 -19.38 14.29 -3.64
CA ALA A 664 -20.73 13.92 -4.05
C ALA A 664 -21.13 14.48 -5.42
N GLN A 665 -20.67 15.67 -5.80
CA GLN A 665 -20.97 16.32 -7.08
C GLN A 665 -20.19 15.73 -8.26
N ILE A 666 -18.98 15.22 -8.06
CA ILE A 666 -18.23 14.48 -9.09
C ILE A 666 -19.05 13.29 -9.64
N SER A 667 -20.05 12.79 -8.89
CA SER A 667 -20.97 11.76 -9.37
C SER A 667 -22.05 12.23 -10.36
N ARG A 668 -22.21 13.54 -10.58
CA ARG A 668 -23.19 14.11 -11.52
C ARG A 668 -22.45 14.80 -12.68
N ALA A 669 -22.55 14.20 -13.88
CA ALA A 669 -22.00 14.77 -15.11
C ALA A 669 -22.51 16.20 -15.37
N GLN A 670 -21.66 17.07 -15.93
CA GLN A 670 -22.01 18.45 -16.26
C GLN A 670 -23.04 18.50 -17.41
N PRO A 671 -23.88 19.55 -17.50
CA PRO A 671 -24.90 19.68 -18.54
C PRO A 671 -24.31 19.78 -19.97
N ASP A 672 -23.10 20.31 -20.08
CA ASP A 672 -22.37 20.53 -21.34
C ASP A 672 -21.34 19.42 -21.62
N ASP A 673 -21.23 18.40 -20.75
CA ASP A 673 -20.50 17.20 -21.09
C ASP A 673 -21.20 16.55 -22.29
N LEU A 674 -20.43 16.23 -23.33
CA LEU A 674 -20.93 15.54 -24.51
C LEU A 674 -21.76 14.33 -24.05
N ILE A 675 -23.01 14.23 -24.53
CA ILE A 675 -23.83 13.05 -24.26
C ILE A 675 -23.14 11.89 -24.95
N ASP A 676 -22.40 11.13 -24.17
CA ASP A 676 -21.91 9.84 -24.57
C ASP A 676 -23.16 8.98 -24.85
N PHE A 677 -23.40 8.61 -26.11
CA PHE A 677 -24.57 7.82 -26.52
C PHE A 677 -24.67 6.48 -25.74
N TYR A 678 -23.58 6.06 -25.08
CA TYR A 678 -23.50 5.01 -24.07
C TYR A 678 -24.49 5.20 -22.89
N HIS A 679 -24.80 6.44 -22.49
CA HIS A 679 -25.69 6.77 -21.36
C HIS A 679 -27.18 6.58 -21.64
N LEU A 680 -27.55 6.42 -22.92
CA LEU A 680 -28.93 6.19 -23.37
C LEU A 680 -29.32 4.70 -23.39
N LYS A 681 -28.38 3.78 -23.13
CA LYS A 681 -28.67 2.34 -22.94
C LYS A 681 -29.15 2.07 -21.51
N SER A 682 -30.21 1.28 -21.37
CA SER A 682 -30.80 0.92 -20.07
C SER A 682 -29.77 0.25 -19.14
N ARG A 683 -29.32 0.99 -18.11
CA ARG A 683 -28.35 0.55 -17.09
C ARG A 683 -28.88 -0.47 -16.07
N LYS A 684 -30.11 -0.99 -16.25
CA LYS A 684 -30.66 -1.98 -15.33
C LYS A 684 -29.93 -3.31 -15.49
N GLY A 685 -29.02 -3.61 -14.55
CA GLY A 685 -28.48 -4.95 -14.31
C GLY A 685 -27.08 -5.24 -14.86
N MET A 686 -26.28 -4.24 -15.24
CA MET A 686 -24.88 -4.43 -15.63
C MET A 686 -23.93 -3.88 -14.56
N SER A 687 -22.83 -4.59 -14.29
CA SER A 687 -21.74 -4.08 -13.44
C SER A 687 -20.82 -3.12 -14.22
N GLN A 688 -20.04 -2.29 -13.52
CA GLN A 688 -19.14 -1.31 -14.13
C GLN A 688 -18.06 -1.97 -15.00
N LEU A 689 -17.56 -3.14 -14.58
CA LEU A 689 -16.66 -3.99 -15.36
C LEU A 689 -17.33 -4.62 -16.60
N GLU A 690 -18.61 -5.00 -16.53
CA GLU A 690 -19.35 -5.50 -17.69
C GLU A 690 -19.58 -4.39 -18.75
N LEU A 691 -19.70 -3.13 -18.32
CA LEU A 691 -19.80 -1.97 -19.21
C LEU A 691 -18.47 -1.66 -19.89
N GLU A 692 -17.35 -1.69 -19.15
CA GLU A 692 -16.02 -1.45 -19.70
C GLU A 692 -15.57 -2.58 -20.65
N ASP A 693 -15.84 -3.84 -20.32
CA ASP A 693 -15.50 -5.01 -21.17
C ASP A 693 -16.37 -5.06 -22.46
N GLU A 694 -17.68 -4.78 -22.40
CA GLU A 694 -18.53 -4.74 -23.61
C GLU A 694 -18.15 -3.57 -24.53
N VAL A 695 -17.79 -2.42 -23.96
CA VAL A 695 -17.27 -1.28 -24.73
C VAL A 695 -15.96 -1.67 -25.38
N GLN A 696 -15.06 -2.35 -24.68
CA GLN A 696 -13.78 -2.76 -25.26
C GLN A 696 -13.94 -3.80 -26.38
N ASP A 697 -14.91 -4.71 -26.29
CA ASP A 697 -15.19 -5.70 -27.33
C ASP A 697 -15.99 -5.13 -28.51
N ASP A 698 -16.92 -4.20 -28.29
CA ASP A 698 -17.64 -3.51 -29.37
C ASP A 698 -16.75 -2.48 -30.06
N LEU A 699 -15.84 -1.80 -29.34
CA LEU A 699 -14.82 -0.92 -29.93
C LEU A 699 -13.87 -1.74 -30.81
N LYS A 700 -13.36 -2.88 -30.33
CA LYS A 700 -12.54 -3.81 -31.14
C LYS A 700 -13.26 -4.32 -32.39
N ARG A 701 -14.58 -4.52 -32.29
CA ARG A 701 -15.41 -4.99 -33.42
C ARG A 701 -15.77 -3.88 -34.40
N ALA A 702 -15.88 -2.63 -33.94
CA ALA A 702 -16.25 -1.46 -34.74
C ALA A 702 -15.06 -0.74 -35.37
N THR A 703 -13.89 -0.70 -34.72
CA THR A 703 -12.68 -0.04 -35.26
C THR A 703 -11.86 -0.95 -36.15
N GLY A 704 -12.07 -2.27 -36.11
CA GLY A 704 -11.38 -3.21 -37.00
C GLY A 704 -9.85 -3.13 -36.90
N GLU A 705 -9.31 -2.76 -35.74
CA GLU A 705 -7.90 -2.37 -35.64
C GLU A 705 -7.01 -3.41 -34.98
N PHE A 706 -6.19 -4.01 -35.85
CA PHE A 706 -4.83 -4.47 -35.58
C PHE A 706 -3.80 -3.33 -35.63
N MET A 707 -4.21 -2.06 -35.61
CA MET A 707 -3.27 -0.94 -35.65
C MET A 707 -3.42 -0.03 -34.44
N LYS A 708 -2.26 0.24 -33.85
CA LYS A 708 -1.99 1.13 -32.73
C LYS A 708 -2.64 2.49 -32.99
N ASP A 709 -3.30 3.04 -31.99
CA ASP A 709 -3.16 4.48 -31.74
C ASP A 709 -3.00 4.74 -30.25
N GLY A 710 -1.90 5.43 -29.94
CA GLY A 710 -1.54 5.90 -28.62
C GLY A 710 -1.85 7.38 -28.52
N ASP A 711 -2.69 7.70 -27.53
CA ASP A 711 -3.05 9.03 -27.04
C ASP A 711 -2.00 10.13 -27.27
N ASP A 712 -2.27 11.05 -28.20
CA ASP A 712 -1.41 12.18 -28.54
C ASP A 712 -1.37 13.27 -27.45
N ALA A 713 -2.38 13.34 -26.58
CA ALA A 713 -2.48 14.39 -25.56
C ALA A 713 -1.47 14.23 -24.40
N ASN A 714 -0.97 13.01 -24.17
CA ASN A 714 0.02 12.74 -23.12
C ASN A 714 1.48 12.89 -23.58
N LYS A 715 1.73 13.11 -24.88
CA LYS A 715 3.08 13.19 -25.45
C LYS A 715 3.85 14.44 -25.02
N LEU A 716 3.16 15.54 -24.69
CA LEU A 716 3.78 16.82 -24.32
C LEU A 716 4.28 16.87 -22.86
N ASN A 717 3.85 15.94 -21.99
CA ASN A 717 4.20 15.95 -20.57
C ASN A 717 5.58 15.33 -20.25
N ARG A 718 6.29 14.78 -21.25
CA ARG A 718 7.58 14.08 -21.06
C ARG A 718 8.73 14.67 -21.89
N ILE A 719 8.65 15.95 -22.22
CA ILE A 719 9.73 16.66 -22.91
C ILE A 719 10.71 17.16 -21.85
N LEU A 720 11.96 16.70 -21.91
CA LEU A 720 13.04 17.19 -21.06
C LEU A 720 13.94 18.13 -21.85
N GLN A 721 14.08 19.35 -21.34
CA GLN A 721 14.98 20.36 -21.88
C GLN A 721 16.43 20.01 -21.51
N LEU A 722 17.28 19.79 -22.51
CA LEU A 722 18.69 19.41 -22.30
C LEU A 722 19.64 20.62 -22.25
N THR A 723 19.26 21.76 -22.83
CA THR A 723 20.06 22.99 -22.83
C THR A 723 19.21 24.22 -22.46
N GLY A 724 19.84 25.26 -21.90
CA GLY A 724 19.14 26.46 -21.48
C GLY A 724 18.66 27.30 -22.66
N PHE A 725 17.62 28.12 -22.48
CA PHE A 725 17.06 28.99 -23.54
C PHE A 725 18.05 30.03 -24.13
N SER A 726 19.22 30.20 -23.50
CA SER A 726 20.27 31.14 -23.90
C SER A 726 21.45 30.49 -24.61
N ASP A 727 21.42 29.16 -24.82
CA ASP A 727 22.50 28.43 -25.48
C ASP A 727 22.35 28.50 -27.02
N PRO A 728 23.45 28.61 -27.79
CA PRO A 728 23.42 28.76 -29.26
C PRO A 728 22.89 27.52 -30.02
N VAL A 729 22.76 26.38 -29.33
CA VAL A 729 22.11 25.16 -29.83
C VAL A 729 21.10 24.69 -28.79
N TYR A 730 19.84 24.68 -29.18
CA TYR A 730 18.73 24.19 -28.37
C TYR A 730 18.47 22.73 -28.73
N ALA A 731 18.45 21.83 -27.75
CA ALA A 731 18.12 20.43 -27.97
C ALA A 731 17.01 19.98 -27.01
N GLU A 732 15.99 19.36 -27.57
CA GLU A 732 14.94 18.67 -26.83
C GLU A 732 15.04 17.18 -27.11
N ALA A 733 14.88 16.35 -26.06
CA ALA A 733 14.85 14.91 -26.21
C ALA A 733 13.51 14.37 -25.73
N TYR A 734 12.95 13.49 -26.55
CA TYR A 734 11.73 12.77 -26.31
C TYR A 734 12.07 11.32 -25.94
N VAL A 735 11.67 10.91 -24.75
CA VAL A 735 11.94 9.57 -24.25
C VAL A 735 10.66 8.75 -24.25
N THR A 736 10.56 7.86 -25.23
CA THR A 736 9.50 6.84 -25.28
C THR A 736 9.97 5.56 -24.65
N VAL A 737 9.32 5.21 -23.52
CA VAL A 737 9.50 3.90 -22.89
C VAL A 737 8.38 3.00 -23.37
N HIS A 738 8.65 2.16 -24.36
CA HIS A 738 7.74 1.13 -24.79
C HIS A 738 8.07 -0.17 -24.07
N HIS A 739 7.37 -0.40 -22.95
CA HIS A 739 7.56 -1.54 -22.05
C HIS A 739 8.97 -1.60 -21.43
N TYR A 740 9.97 -2.09 -22.15
CA TYR A 740 11.37 -2.27 -21.71
C TYR A 740 12.41 -1.59 -22.61
N ASP A 741 12.02 -1.07 -23.79
CA ASP A 741 12.90 -0.30 -24.66
C ASP A 741 12.74 1.20 -24.41
N ILE A 742 13.87 1.89 -24.23
CA ILE A 742 13.93 3.34 -24.13
C ILE A 742 14.41 3.87 -25.48
N VAL A 743 13.48 4.39 -26.28
CA VAL A 743 13.81 5.10 -27.52
C VAL A 743 13.89 6.59 -27.20
N LEU A 744 15.03 7.18 -27.54
CA LEU A 744 15.36 8.57 -27.24
C LEU A 744 15.48 9.34 -28.56
N ASP A 745 14.42 10.04 -28.95
CA ASP A 745 14.41 10.91 -30.14
C ASP A 745 14.90 12.30 -29.74
N VAL A 746 16.00 12.76 -30.34
CA VAL A 746 16.59 14.08 -30.03
C VAL A 746 16.38 15.02 -31.21
N THR A 747 15.71 16.15 -30.95
CA THR A 747 15.51 17.23 -31.91
C THR A 747 16.39 18.41 -31.53
N CYS A 748 17.33 18.77 -32.42
CA CYS A 748 18.23 19.90 -32.21
C CYS A 748 17.88 21.07 -33.14
N HIS A 749 17.75 22.26 -32.57
CA HIS A 749 17.53 23.54 -33.24
C HIS A 749 18.75 24.44 -33.04
N GLN A 750 19.43 24.80 -34.14
CA GLN A 750 20.59 25.67 -34.14
C GLN A 750 20.18 27.08 -34.60
N SER A 751 20.56 28.11 -33.86
CA SER A 751 20.16 29.50 -34.17
C SER A 751 21.06 30.23 -35.18
N ASP A 752 22.18 29.62 -35.61
CA ASP A 752 23.11 30.22 -36.58
C ASP A 752 23.45 29.29 -37.76
N GLN A 753 23.53 29.88 -38.97
CA GLN A 753 23.81 29.21 -40.27
C GLN A 753 25.29 28.76 -40.42
N GLY A 754 25.75 27.85 -39.57
CA GLY A 754 27.06 27.18 -39.70
C GLY A 754 26.93 25.66 -39.86
N ASP A 755 27.97 25.01 -40.39
CA ASP A 755 28.02 23.56 -40.65
C ASP A 755 27.64 22.72 -39.41
N PRO A 756 26.97 21.56 -39.60
CA PRO A 756 26.47 20.76 -38.50
C PRO A 756 27.62 20.15 -37.66
N PRO A 757 27.63 20.29 -36.33
CA PRO A 757 28.64 19.67 -35.48
C PRO A 757 28.45 18.14 -35.39
N GLU A 758 29.56 17.39 -35.33
CA GLU A 758 29.54 15.95 -35.02
C GLU A 758 29.22 15.73 -33.54
N PHE A 759 28.16 14.98 -33.24
CA PHE A 759 27.74 14.64 -31.89
C PHE A 759 28.17 13.21 -31.52
N VAL A 760 28.73 13.05 -30.32
CA VAL A 760 29.03 11.73 -29.72
C VAL A 760 28.20 11.59 -28.43
N LEU A 761 27.28 10.62 -28.41
CA LEU A 761 26.47 10.29 -27.24
C LEU A 761 27.20 9.26 -26.37
N GLY A 762 27.63 9.66 -25.18
CA GLY A 762 28.18 8.76 -24.16
C GLY A 762 27.14 8.40 -23.11
N VAL A 763 26.76 7.12 -23.02
CA VAL A 763 25.86 6.63 -21.96
C VAL A 763 26.70 6.17 -20.77
N GLY A 764 26.63 6.88 -19.65
CA GLY A 764 27.30 6.51 -18.40
C GLY A 764 26.29 5.99 -17.37
N ASN A 765 26.53 4.79 -16.83
CA ASN A 765 25.81 4.31 -15.65
C ASN A 765 26.39 4.98 -14.40
N HIS A 766 25.65 5.91 -13.80
CA HIS A 766 25.90 6.31 -12.41
C HIS A 766 25.21 5.29 -11.50
N GLY A 767 26.02 4.42 -10.89
CA GLY A 767 25.59 3.53 -9.80
C GLY A 767 25.46 4.26 -8.47
#